data_AF-A0A5N0T4G6-F1
#
_entry.id   AF-A0A5N0T4G6-F1
#
_cell.length_a   1.000
_cell.length_b   1.000
_cell.length_c   1.000
_cell.angle_alpha   90.00
_cell.angle_beta   90.00
_cell.angle_gamma   90.00
#
_symmetry.space_group_name_H-M   'P 1'
#
loop_
_entity.id
_entity.type
_entity.pdbx_description
1 polymer ?
#
loop_
_entity_poly.entity_id
_entity_poly.type
_entity_poly.pdbx_seq_one_letter_code
_entity_poly.pdbx_strand_id
1 'polypeptide(L)'
;MDAVWIVLGALVLLLTLLDTFLAVLNYDEGGLFVDKIVRGQWLVLRAITRRVDRRWRPLVLRQVTGVLLLTTIFWWLLGIILGYALMYLGAMGHTDAFQISPGVERDFWGAFYLSVGQFATVGVDNISPGVAVLDLLTVSEAMVSIVLLSFIITFLGSVYGVIQSLRSFCGNFFTVGRGIGDPVETLAPFFPDGVSRGLDGQLGAIVDSMGSYADGLSQNRAAYYFQSGRDQFSLPFALAMTGGVIGALRWGLPEGSDPGKEPNLARLMELYEDLRLRMQRTFGLPEPTLRSPVSASEFAEAVAAFGSAGSRALSDPWVLRFLAIDRRMAELTHSAAATEPAEAYRRYTQWLPFEVRSRTFVTAVSQDLDYQPIYHEIVTSPDGIPLGPVDAATLPADVTPPPGAHRTRPQRNALVRWLRRRHLLIDPGQVRFIAAMRSLIAVVAAVLIVIPLAALAGRDVSAAAVFAGLVSLFATAAASTGGRKRAWWSNGLTVVPALIGAALGVLLPREPVLAIFELAAIAALATWVRRFGPAVGGLGQLAFLTYYIARLLGLGIADLPSVLLAATVGLACSWIVALVPGPSVRRQIDAGIDALYERVFLLVDTMVDLISSGRRDARLVRTLRTEEAALLQTATSVSGNLDGDEIRGMPASRARALRVRVFDLQLATQSLITMLPATFSIAVTVQQRARLAADLLEVQERIDSYRAATRTGPGPAVGSAAAHDARRDEPSTAPDPARSGPPAEWPQEARRILGSIGELRAAISRLHDVQVAEEVETHAMAETSHPPTAGRGPAPSADARRAAARTADKQAVQAAVSTGLALFLGGFVSTSHQYWAAMPAFQVLSGSDAETRSKGFQRIVATIGGSGVAFTLAVVAGHDPGVAIPLLILSAFVMSFIRSVSPAWTAFWMTLLLATVYDVLGTLNVETIEIRLAETAIGAVVAVVVSAIVLPTRTRTRVLKGMAGVVDTAAALSNDVFSRVLGAPTPTDQELSRAVRELDAKLGDVEKLSRPIQRNPGSLQASGIEAQLTCLWALLDYEGHAMRLLRRFAGDSSSAARWRDLSVATSENFEAVRAVLSGSLPQRVHVLPEVGEDPSATELERTMILQVLRLNQTLLALLDAVAPGTVASMTNGRDPARQSGRDAGGADARA
;
A
#
# COMPACT_ATOMS: atom_id res chain seq x y z
N MET A 1 -3.64 33.26 -47.21
CA MET A 1 -3.86 32.36 -46.06
C MET A 1 -5.29 32.49 -45.53
N ASP A 2 -5.94 33.62 -45.78
CA ASP A 2 -7.26 34.00 -45.27
C ASP A 2 -8.41 33.08 -45.71
N ALA A 3 -8.40 32.60 -46.95
CA ALA A 3 -9.39 31.64 -47.44
C ALA A 3 -9.34 30.28 -46.70
N VAL A 4 -8.17 29.90 -46.18
CA VAL A 4 -8.01 28.64 -45.41
C VAL A 4 -8.77 28.72 -44.09
N TRP A 5 -8.73 29.87 -43.41
CA TRP A 5 -9.45 30.07 -42.15
C TRP A 5 -10.96 30.08 -42.34
N ILE A 6 -11.46 30.67 -43.44
CA ILE A 6 -12.89 30.64 -43.78
C ILE A 6 -13.36 29.22 -44.06
N VAL A 7 -12.63 28.46 -44.88
CA VAL A 7 -12.97 27.07 -45.20
C VAL A 7 -12.90 26.19 -43.95
N LEU A 8 -11.87 26.38 -43.10
CA LEU A 8 -11.74 25.66 -41.84
C LEU A 8 -12.87 25.99 -40.87
N GLY A 9 -13.23 27.27 -40.73
CA GLY A 9 -14.34 27.72 -39.90
C GLY A 9 -15.69 27.16 -40.36
N ALA A 10 -15.95 27.20 -41.67
CA ALA A 10 -17.14 26.61 -42.27
C ALA A 10 -17.21 25.08 -42.05
N LEU A 11 -16.07 24.38 -42.16
CA LEU A 11 -15.98 22.95 -41.89
C LEU A 11 -16.27 22.63 -40.42
N VAL A 12 -15.66 23.37 -39.48
CA VAL A 12 -15.91 23.21 -38.04
C VAL A 12 -17.38 23.47 -37.70
N LEU A 13 -17.96 24.53 -38.26
CA LEU A 13 -19.38 24.86 -38.07
C LEU A 13 -20.29 23.76 -38.62
N LEU A 14 -20.07 23.31 -39.86
CA LEU A 14 -20.87 22.25 -40.50
C LEU A 14 -20.80 20.94 -39.71
N LEU A 15 -19.60 20.53 -39.29
CA LEU A 15 -19.40 19.32 -38.50
C LEU A 15 -20.07 19.42 -37.13
N THR A 16 -20.01 20.58 -36.47
CA THR A 16 -20.66 20.80 -35.16
C THR A 16 -22.18 20.80 -35.28
N LEU A 17 -22.72 21.46 -36.31
CA LEU A 17 -24.17 21.46 -36.57
C LEU A 17 -24.69 20.07 -36.92
N LEU A 18 -23.95 19.32 -37.75
CA LEU A 18 -24.29 17.95 -38.10
C LEU A 18 -24.25 17.03 -36.87
N ASP A 19 -23.21 17.16 -36.03
CA ASP A 19 -23.09 16.40 -34.78
C ASP A 19 -24.24 16.72 -33.81
N THR A 20 -24.60 18.00 -33.66
CA THR A 20 -25.73 18.42 -32.83
C THR A 20 -27.05 17.89 -33.39
N PHE A 21 -27.27 17.99 -34.70
CA PHE A 21 -28.46 17.46 -35.36
C PHE A 21 -28.60 15.95 -35.14
N LEU A 22 -27.52 15.19 -35.37
CA LEU A 22 -27.51 13.74 -35.18
C LEU A 22 -27.75 13.36 -33.71
N ALA A 23 -27.11 14.06 -32.77
CA ALA A 23 -27.24 13.76 -31.35
C ALA A 23 -28.62 14.09 -30.75
N VAL A 24 -29.39 14.99 -31.37
CA VAL A 24 -30.69 15.45 -30.82
C VAL A 24 -31.89 14.92 -31.60
N LEU A 25 -31.79 14.81 -32.92
CA LEU A 25 -32.93 14.52 -33.79
C LEU A 25 -32.87 13.14 -34.46
N ASN A 26 -31.72 12.46 -34.48
CA ASN A 26 -31.62 11.11 -35.04
C ASN A 26 -31.93 10.06 -33.96
N TYR A 27 -32.76 9.09 -34.30
CA TYR A 27 -33.29 8.10 -33.35
C TYR A 27 -32.36 6.89 -33.13
N ASP A 28 -31.60 6.48 -34.15
CA ASP A 28 -30.79 5.24 -34.10
C ASP A 28 -29.28 5.46 -34.28
N GLU A 29 -28.87 6.59 -34.85
CA GLU A 29 -27.47 6.91 -35.06
C GLU A 29 -26.92 7.80 -33.96
N GLY A 30 -25.71 7.48 -33.50
CA GLY A 30 -25.00 8.32 -32.52
C GLY A 30 -24.44 9.59 -33.15
N GLY A 31 -24.19 10.61 -32.34
CA GLY A 31 -23.43 11.79 -32.77
C GLY A 31 -22.04 11.41 -33.30
N LEU A 32 -21.53 12.16 -34.27
CA LEU A 32 -20.21 11.94 -34.88
C LEU A 32 -19.07 11.99 -33.86
N PHE A 33 -19.18 12.93 -32.91
CA PHE A 33 -18.19 13.24 -31.90
C PHE A 33 -18.73 13.11 -30.47
N VAL A 34 -20.00 13.51 -30.21
CA VAL A 34 -20.59 13.50 -28.86
C VAL A 34 -20.42 12.14 -28.16
N ASP A 35 -20.76 11.04 -28.80
CA ASP A 35 -20.66 9.70 -28.20
C ASP A 35 -19.24 9.34 -27.79
N LYS A 36 -18.26 9.70 -28.63
CA LYS A 36 -16.83 9.45 -28.37
C LYS A 36 -16.33 10.33 -27.24
N ILE A 37 -16.75 11.59 -27.19
CA ILE A 37 -16.41 12.54 -26.13
C ILE A 37 -17.00 12.06 -24.80
N VAL A 38 -18.28 11.69 -24.77
CA VAL A 38 -18.96 11.16 -23.58
C VAL A 38 -18.27 9.89 -23.07
N ARG A 39 -17.95 8.94 -23.96
CA ARG A 39 -17.20 7.73 -23.58
C ARG A 39 -15.80 8.05 -23.07
N GLY A 40 -15.07 8.94 -23.74
CA GLY A 40 -13.74 9.38 -23.31
C GLY A 40 -13.77 10.05 -21.94
N GLN A 41 -14.75 10.93 -21.72
CA GLN A 41 -15.00 11.60 -20.46
C GLN A 41 -15.37 10.62 -19.35
N TRP A 42 -16.22 9.64 -19.64
CA TRP A 42 -16.53 8.56 -18.71
C TRP A 42 -15.27 7.78 -18.32
N LEU A 43 -14.42 7.41 -19.29
CA LEU A 43 -13.16 6.69 -19.00
C LEU A 43 -12.21 7.52 -18.13
N VAL A 44 -12.09 8.81 -18.38
CA VAL A 44 -11.29 9.75 -17.56
C VAL A 44 -11.89 9.87 -16.17
N LEU A 45 -13.19 10.09 -16.07
CA LEU A 45 -13.89 10.26 -14.79
C LEU A 45 -13.83 8.97 -13.96
N ARG A 46 -14.02 7.81 -14.59
CA ARG A 46 -13.83 6.47 -13.99
C ARG A 46 -12.39 6.24 -13.54
N ALA A 47 -11.40 6.70 -14.31
CA ALA A 47 -10.01 6.61 -13.90
C ALA A 47 -9.71 7.48 -12.66
N ILE A 48 -10.39 8.62 -12.52
CA ILE A 48 -10.29 9.52 -11.37
C ILE A 48 -11.05 8.94 -10.17
N THR A 49 -12.32 8.55 -10.32
CA THR A 49 -13.18 8.06 -9.23
C THR A 49 -12.65 6.77 -8.61
N ARG A 50 -11.98 5.92 -9.38
CA ARG A 50 -11.26 4.74 -8.87
C ARG A 50 -10.08 5.06 -7.96
N ARG A 51 -9.62 6.31 -7.92
CA ARG A 51 -8.57 6.79 -7.01
C ARG A 51 -9.14 7.54 -5.81
N VAL A 52 -10.45 7.77 -5.78
CA VAL A 52 -11.14 8.49 -4.71
C VAL A 52 -11.60 7.49 -3.65
N ASP A 53 -11.40 7.84 -2.37
CA ASP A 53 -11.84 7.03 -1.22
C ASP A 53 -13.32 6.64 -1.34
N ARG A 54 -13.65 5.42 -0.91
CA ARG A 54 -15.00 4.83 -0.97
C ARG A 54 -16.10 5.72 -0.41
N ARG A 55 -15.78 6.54 0.60
CA ARG A 55 -16.73 7.47 1.21
C ARG A 55 -17.21 8.56 0.25
N TRP A 56 -16.35 9.05 -0.64
CA TRP A 56 -16.63 10.17 -1.53
C TRP A 56 -17.02 9.72 -2.94
N ARG A 57 -16.64 8.50 -3.32
CA ARG A 57 -16.92 7.95 -4.64
C ARG A 57 -18.40 8.02 -5.06
N PRO A 58 -19.40 7.66 -4.22
CA PRO A 58 -20.81 7.83 -4.58
C PRO A 58 -21.20 9.28 -4.83
N LEU A 59 -20.63 10.23 -4.07
CA LEU A 59 -20.89 11.66 -4.26
C LEU A 59 -20.36 12.14 -5.62
N VAL A 60 -19.14 11.72 -5.99
CA VAL A 60 -18.53 12.08 -7.28
C VAL A 60 -19.24 11.41 -8.44
N LEU A 61 -19.60 10.12 -8.31
CA LEU A 61 -20.33 9.39 -9.34
C LEU A 61 -21.72 10.00 -9.60
N ARG A 62 -22.40 10.52 -8.58
CA ARG A 62 -23.69 11.22 -8.77
C ARG A 62 -23.60 12.48 -9.63
N GLN A 63 -22.41 13.08 -9.76
CA GLN A 63 -22.20 14.25 -10.60
C GLN A 63 -21.86 13.89 -12.06
N VAL A 64 -21.62 12.62 -12.38
CA VAL A 64 -21.23 12.16 -13.72
C VAL A 64 -22.20 12.68 -14.78
N THR A 65 -23.50 12.46 -14.58
CA THR A 65 -24.53 12.88 -15.54
C THR A 65 -24.51 14.38 -15.80
N GLY A 66 -24.45 15.20 -14.73
CA GLY A 66 -24.40 16.66 -14.88
C GLY A 66 -23.13 17.14 -15.58
N VAL A 67 -21.99 16.52 -15.26
CA VAL A 67 -20.70 16.83 -15.88
C VAL A 67 -20.67 16.44 -17.35
N LEU A 68 -21.21 15.27 -17.72
CA LEU A 68 -21.36 14.83 -19.11
C LEU A 68 -22.25 15.78 -19.92
N LEU A 69 -23.40 16.17 -19.38
CA LEU A 69 -24.33 17.10 -20.02
C LEU A 69 -23.69 18.46 -20.26
N LEU A 70 -23.12 19.07 -19.21
CA LEU A 70 -22.47 20.37 -19.31
C LEU A 70 -21.31 20.38 -20.31
N THR A 71 -20.53 19.30 -20.35
CA THR A 71 -19.39 19.17 -21.27
C THR A 71 -19.85 19.03 -22.71
N THR A 72 -20.92 18.26 -22.95
CA THR A 72 -21.50 18.11 -24.29
C THR A 72 -22.02 19.45 -24.81
N ILE A 73 -22.79 20.17 -24.00
CA ILE A 73 -23.31 21.50 -24.33
C ILE A 73 -22.15 22.47 -24.59
N PHE A 74 -21.12 22.46 -23.73
CA PHE A 74 -19.95 23.29 -23.91
C PHE A 74 -19.23 23.03 -25.24
N TRP A 75 -19.12 21.77 -25.68
CA TRP A 75 -18.51 21.44 -26.97
C TRP A 75 -19.30 21.98 -28.16
N TRP A 76 -20.63 21.91 -28.13
CA TRP A 76 -21.46 22.50 -29.19
C TRP A 76 -21.35 24.02 -29.22
N LEU A 77 -21.40 24.68 -28.06
CA LEU A 77 -21.20 26.12 -27.93
C LEU A 77 -19.84 26.54 -28.48
N LEU A 78 -18.78 25.87 -28.03
CA LEU A 78 -17.41 26.15 -28.45
C LEU A 78 -17.22 25.90 -29.95
N GLY A 79 -17.75 24.81 -30.50
CA GLY A 79 -17.62 24.48 -31.91
C GLY A 79 -18.31 25.52 -32.83
N ILE A 80 -19.48 26.01 -32.44
CA ILE A 80 -20.19 27.06 -33.19
C ILE A 80 -19.43 28.39 -33.09
N ILE A 81 -19.07 28.84 -31.89
CA ILE A 81 -18.32 30.08 -31.66
C ILE A 81 -16.97 30.02 -32.40
N LEU A 82 -16.25 28.91 -32.31
CA LEU A 82 -14.96 28.75 -32.99
C LEU A 82 -15.13 28.72 -34.52
N GLY A 83 -16.17 28.07 -35.03
CA GLY A 83 -16.50 28.05 -36.45
C GLY A 83 -16.68 29.45 -37.03
N TYR A 84 -17.52 30.28 -36.39
CA TYR A 84 -17.74 31.67 -36.79
C TYR A 84 -16.50 32.55 -36.55
N ALA A 85 -15.81 32.42 -35.41
CA ALA A 85 -14.58 33.15 -35.13
C ALA A 85 -13.48 32.91 -36.18
N LEU A 86 -13.32 31.67 -36.66
CA LEU A 86 -12.36 31.37 -37.73
C LEU A 86 -12.79 31.97 -39.08
N MET A 87 -14.09 32.00 -39.37
CA MET A 87 -14.62 32.69 -40.55
C MET A 87 -14.40 34.20 -40.47
N TYR A 88 -14.62 34.82 -39.31
CA TYR A 88 -14.35 36.24 -39.08
C TYR A 88 -12.86 36.56 -39.16
N LEU A 89 -11.99 35.71 -38.62
CA LEU A 89 -10.54 35.86 -38.70
C LEU A 89 -10.06 35.90 -40.16
N GLY A 90 -10.57 34.98 -40.99
CA GLY A 90 -10.25 35.00 -42.43
C GLY A 90 -10.82 36.23 -43.14
N ALA A 91 -11.99 36.73 -42.73
CA ALA A 91 -12.56 37.94 -43.29
C ALA A 91 -11.81 39.22 -42.86
N MET A 92 -11.30 39.29 -41.63
CA MET A 92 -10.52 40.43 -41.08
C MET A 92 -9.18 40.66 -41.79
N GLY A 93 -8.69 39.69 -42.58
CA GLY A 93 -7.53 39.86 -43.46
C GLY A 93 -7.75 40.86 -44.60
N HIS A 94 -9.01 41.16 -44.95
CA HIS A 94 -9.37 42.13 -45.99
C HIS A 94 -9.64 43.51 -45.36
N THR A 95 -8.96 44.56 -45.85
CA THR A 95 -8.96 45.90 -45.22
C THR A 95 -10.32 46.57 -45.10
N ASP A 96 -11.27 46.25 -45.99
CA ASP A 96 -12.61 46.87 -46.06
C ASP A 96 -13.73 45.99 -45.45
N ALA A 97 -13.37 44.83 -44.90
CA ALA A 97 -14.35 43.85 -44.42
C ALA A 97 -15.00 44.21 -43.07
N PHE A 98 -14.26 44.85 -42.16
CA PHE A 98 -14.74 45.25 -40.83
C PHE A 98 -14.28 46.66 -40.46
N GLN A 99 -15.19 47.43 -39.85
CA GLN A 99 -14.87 48.69 -39.17
C GLN A 99 -14.54 48.38 -37.70
N ILE A 100 -13.34 48.76 -37.25
CA ILE A 100 -12.81 48.40 -35.93
C ILE A 100 -12.38 49.67 -35.19
N SER A 101 -12.86 49.83 -33.95
CA SER A 101 -12.52 50.96 -33.08
C SER A 101 -11.02 50.96 -32.66
N PRO A 102 -10.43 52.13 -32.36
CA PRO A 102 -9.03 52.21 -31.94
C PRO A 102 -8.78 51.43 -30.63
N GLY A 103 -7.83 50.49 -30.64
CA GLY A 103 -7.43 49.68 -29.47
C GLY A 103 -7.80 48.19 -29.53
N VAL A 104 -8.48 47.74 -30.59
CA VAL A 104 -8.77 46.31 -30.83
C VAL A 104 -7.92 45.81 -32.01
N GLU A 105 -7.16 44.74 -31.78
CA GLU A 105 -6.27 44.17 -32.80
C GLU A 105 -7.04 43.23 -33.76
N ARG A 106 -6.58 43.17 -35.02
CA ARG A 106 -7.12 42.29 -36.08
C ARG A 106 -6.54 40.88 -35.96
N ASP A 107 -6.77 40.25 -34.82
CA ASP A 107 -6.23 38.94 -34.48
C ASP A 107 -7.33 37.91 -34.17
N PHE A 108 -6.93 36.70 -33.80
CA PHE A 108 -7.86 35.64 -33.42
C PHE A 108 -8.75 36.05 -32.24
N TRP A 109 -8.21 36.82 -31.28
CA TRP A 109 -8.95 37.23 -30.09
C TRP A 109 -10.03 38.27 -30.41
N GLY A 110 -9.77 39.20 -31.33
CA GLY A 110 -10.78 40.12 -31.86
C GLY A 110 -11.92 39.40 -32.58
N ALA A 111 -11.59 38.41 -33.43
CA ALA A 111 -12.58 37.59 -34.12
C ALA A 111 -13.39 36.68 -33.18
N PHE A 112 -12.74 36.12 -32.17
CA PHE A 112 -13.39 35.33 -31.11
C PHE A 112 -14.31 36.19 -30.25
N TYR A 113 -13.88 37.40 -29.88
CA TYR A 113 -14.70 38.35 -29.13
C TYR A 113 -15.95 38.76 -29.90
N LEU A 114 -15.83 39.04 -31.21
CA LEU A 114 -16.97 39.31 -32.08
C LEU A 114 -17.96 38.13 -32.08
N SER A 115 -17.48 36.91 -32.32
CA SER A 115 -18.32 35.71 -32.34
C SER A 115 -19.01 35.46 -31.00
N VAL A 116 -18.30 35.57 -29.87
CA VAL A 116 -18.92 35.44 -28.54
C VAL A 116 -20.03 36.46 -28.33
N GLY A 117 -19.81 37.73 -28.72
CA GLY A 117 -20.82 38.78 -28.58
C GLY A 117 -22.05 38.57 -29.48
N GLN A 118 -21.86 38.13 -30.73
CA GLN A 118 -22.94 37.83 -31.66
C GLN A 118 -23.71 36.57 -31.25
N PHE A 119 -23.00 35.51 -30.86
CA PHE A 119 -23.60 34.28 -30.35
C PHE A 119 -24.48 34.55 -29.12
N ALA A 120 -24.01 35.40 -28.20
CA ALA A 120 -24.76 35.83 -27.02
C ALA A 120 -25.94 36.77 -27.32
N THR A 121 -26.13 37.19 -28.58
CA THR A 121 -27.14 38.16 -29.05
C THR A 121 -27.01 39.57 -28.46
N VAL A 122 -25.93 39.83 -27.71
CA VAL A 122 -25.62 41.15 -27.12
C VAL A 122 -24.97 42.06 -28.17
N GLY A 123 -24.28 41.47 -29.14
CA GLY A 123 -23.46 42.20 -30.11
C GLY A 123 -22.18 42.77 -29.49
N VAL A 124 -21.37 43.41 -30.34
CA VAL A 124 -20.13 44.10 -29.94
C VAL A 124 -20.18 45.51 -30.52
N ASP A 125 -19.83 46.51 -29.73
CA ASP A 125 -19.86 47.93 -30.08
C ASP A 125 -18.61 48.40 -30.85
N ASN A 126 -17.50 47.66 -30.73
CA ASN A 126 -16.18 48.06 -31.25
C ASN A 126 -15.76 47.37 -32.55
N ILE A 127 -16.56 46.44 -33.08
CA ILE A 127 -16.31 45.74 -34.35
C ILE A 127 -17.63 45.62 -35.11
N SER A 128 -17.76 46.25 -36.28
CA SER A 128 -18.95 46.16 -37.13
C SER A 128 -18.62 45.69 -38.56
N PRO A 129 -19.50 44.93 -39.23
CA PRO A 129 -19.28 44.51 -40.60
C PRO A 129 -19.25 45.69 -41.57
N GLY A 130 -18.31 45.68 -42.53
CA GLY A 130 -18.18 46.69 -43.58
C GLY A 130 -18.92 46.35 -44.88
N VAL A 131 -19.40 45.11 -45.02
CA VAL A 131 -20.07 44.60 -46.23
C VAL A 131 -21.29 43.74 -45.89
N ALA A 132 -22.33 43.81 -46.72
CA ALA A 132 -23.63 43.15 -46.50
C ALA A 132 -23.55 41.62 -46.32
N VAL A 133 -22.55 40.97 -46.93
CA VAL A 133 -22.34 39.52 -46.78
C VAL A 133 -21.93 39.15 -45.34
N LEU A 134 -21.15 40.02 -44.68
CA LEU A 134 -20.73 39.81 -43.30
C LEU A 134 -21.82 40.18 -42.30
N ASP A 135 -22.70 41.15 -42.62
CA ASP A 135 -23.95 41.38 -41.87
C ASP A 135 -24.85 40.14 -41.90
N LEU A 136 -24.98 39.50 -43.07
CA LEU A 136 -25.75 38.26 -43.17
C LEU A 136 -25.10 37.13 -42.35
N LEU A 137 -23.76 37.09 -42.31
CA LEU A 137 -23.01 36.09 -41.54
C LEU A 137 -23.21 36.28 -40.02
N THR A 138 -23.14 37.51 -39.50
CA THR A 138 -23.40 37.79 -38.07
C THR A 138 -24.86 37.53 -37.69
N VAL A 139 -25.81 37.87 -38.56
CA VAL A 139 -27.23 37.52 -38.37
C VAL A 139 -27.42 36.00 -38.36
N SER A 140 -26.74 35.27 -39.24
CA SER A 140 -26.83 33.80 -39.27
C SER A 140 -26.28 33.15 -37.99
N GLU A 141 -25.23 33.72 -37.38
CA GLU A 141 -24.72 33.26 -36.09
C GLU A 141 -25.76 33.41 -34.97
N ALA A 142 -26.43 34.56 -34.90
CA ALA A 142 -27.50 34.79 -33.94
C ALA A 142 -28.71 33.86 -34.17
N MET A 143 -29.05 33.55 -35.42
CA MET A 143 -30.11 32.58 -35.72
C MET A 143 -29.71 31.16 -35.29
N VAL A 144 -28.46 30.77 -35.56
CA VAL A 144 -27.91 29.46 -35.16
C VAL A 144 -27.89 29.30 -33.63
N SER A 145 -27.59 30.36 -32.87
CA SER A 145 -27.61 30.30 -31.40
C SER A 145 -29.02 30.02 -30.84
N ILE A 146 -30.07 30.59 -31.44
CA ILE A 146 -31.47 30.32 -31.08
C ILE A 146 -31.87 28.87 -31.38
N VAL A 147 -31.48 28.35 -32.55
CA VAL A 147 -31.74 26.95 -32.93
C VAL A 147 -31.02 26.00 -31.98
N LEU A 148 -29.75 26.29 -31.65
CA LEU A 148 -28.97 25.51 -30.71
C LEU A 148 -29.62 25.47 -29.32
N LEU A 149 -30.15 26.60 -28.83
CA LEU A 149 -30.85 26.64 -27.54
C LEU A 149 -32.04 25.66 -27.53
N SER A 150 -32.80 25.61 -28.61
CA SER A 150 -33.93 24.68 -28.74
C SER A 150 -33.45 23.22 -28.78
N PHE A 151 -32.36 22.93 -29.49
CA PHE A 151 -31.75 21.60 -29.48
C PHE A 151 -31.22 21.18 -28.11
N ILE A 152 -30.60 22.11 -27.36
CA ILE A 152 -30.14 21.86 -25.99
C ILE A 152 -31.34 21.51 -25.09
N ILE A 153 -32.45 22.26 -25.16
CA ILE A 153 -33.65 21.97 -24.36
C ILE A 153 -34.22 20.58 -24.69
N THR A 154 -34.34 20.25 -25.98
CA THR A 154 -34.78 18.92 -26.43
C THR A 154 -33.85 17.81 -25.96
N PHE A 155 -32.53 18.02 -26.05
CA PHE A 155 -31.52 17.07 -25.58
C PHE A 155 -31.63 16.79 -24.08
N LEU A 156 -31.73 17.83 -23.25
CA LEU A 156 -31.93 17.66 -21.81
C LEU A 156 -33.20 16.86 -21.53
N GLY A 157 -34.32 17.23 -22.17
CA GLY A 157 -35.59 16.52 -22.03
C GLY A 157 -35.49 15.03 -22.36
N SER A 158 -34.84 14.70 -23.47
CA SER A 158 -34.58 13.31 -23.88
C SER A 158 -33.78 12.54 -22.83
N VAL A 159 -32.65 13.08 -22.35
CA VAL A 159 -31.81 12.41 -21.33
C VAL A 159 -32.59 12.15 -20.04
N TYR A 160 -33.32 13.15 -19.54
CA TYR A 160 -34.14 12.97 -18.32
C TYR A 160 -35.29 12.00 -18.54
N GLY A 161 -35.86 11.92 -19.75
CA GLY A 161 -36.83 10.90 -20.15
C GLY A 161 -36.28 9.48 -19.96
N VAL A 162 -35.06 9.21 -20.45
CA VAL A 162 -34.41 7.89 -20.28
C VAL A 162 -34.17 7.55 -18.80
N ILE A 163 -33.72 8.54 -18.01
CA ILE A 163 -33.50 8.37 -16.57
C ILE A 163 -34.82 8.05 -15.85
N GLN A 164 -35.92 8.68 -16.26
CA GLN A 164 -37.25 8.41 -15.73
C GLN A 164 -37.73 7.00 -16.11
N SER A 165 -37.52 6.57 -17.36
CA SER A 165 -37.79 5.18 -17.80
C SER A 165 -37.00 4.17 -16.97
N LEU A 166 -35.71 4.43 -16.69
CA LEU A 166 -34.91 3.58 -15.81
C LEU A 166 -35.48 3.51 -14.39
N ARG A 167 -35.97 4.63 -13.86
CA ARG A 167 -36.57 4.68 -12.52
C ARG A 167 -37.86 3.87 -12.47
N SER A 168 -38.72 3.98 -13.48
CA SER A 168 -39.92 3.17 -13.60
C SER A 168 -39.58 1.68 -13.73
N PHE A 169 -38.56 1.34 -14.52
CA PHE A 169 -38.08 -0.03 -14.68
C PHE A 169 -37.58 -0.63 -13.35
N CYS A 170 -36.76 0.11 -12.59
CA CYS A 170 -36.32 -0.31 -11.26
C CYS A 170 -37.49 -0.40 -10.26
N GLY A 171 -38.50 0.47 -10.41
CA GLY A 171 -39.66 0.56 -9.52
C GLY A 171 -40.55 -0.70 -9.52
N ASN A 172 -40.48 -1.53 -10.56
CA ASN A 172 -41.24 -2.78 -10.62
C ASN A 172 -40.75 -3.85 -9.62
N PHE A 173 -39.55 -3.71 -9.06
CA PHE A 173 -38.87 -4.78 -8.31
C PHE A 173 -38.72 -4.47 -6.81
N PHE A 174 -39.58 -3.62 -6.24
CA PHE A 174 -39.48 -3.18 -4.83
C PHE A 174 -40.56 -3.80 -3.94
N THR A 175 -40.16 -4.40 -2.81
CA THR A 175 -41.05 -4.91 -1.75
C THR A 175 -40.66 -4.36 -0.37
N VAL A 176 -41.61 -4.31 0.56
CA VAL A 176 -41.40 -3.92 1.96
C VAL A 176 -41.14 -5.20 2.77
N GLY A 177 -39.88 -5.48 3.15
CA GLY A 177 -39.52 -6.73 3.84
C GLY A 177 -38.01 -6.99 4.01
N ARG A 178 -37.63 -8.17 4.53
CA ARG A 178 -36.27 -8.55 4.97
C ARG A 178 -35.21 -8.76 3.86
N GLY A 179 -35.49 -8.38 2.61
CA GLY A 179 -34.59 -8.48 1.47
C GLY A 179 -34.76 -7.33 0.47
N ILE A 180 -33.68 -6.64 0.10
CA ILE A 180 -33.61 -5.77 -1.09
C ILE A 180 -32.89 -6.61 -2.14
N GLY A 181 -33.58 -6.88 -3.24
CA GLY A 181 -32.96 -7.36 -4.47
C GLY A 181 -32.93 -8.87 -4.69
N ASP A 182 -33.94 -9.60 -4.19
CA ASP A 182 -34.19 -10.98 -4.59
C ASP A 182 -35.31 -11.06 -5.65
N PRO A 183 -35.02 -11.53 -6.88
CA PRO A 183 -36.00 -11.66 -7.95
C PRO A 183 -37.21 -12.52 -7.57
N VAL A 184 -37.02 -13.58 -6.80
CA VAL A 184 -38.07 -14.53 -6.40
C VAL A 184 -38.96 -13.92 -5.30
N GLU A 185 -38.39 -13.16 -4.35
CA GLU A 185 -39.19 -12.43 -3.35
C GLU A 185 -40.09 -11.37 -3.99
N THR A 186 -39.67 -10.74 -5.09
CA THR A 186 -40.53 -9.79 -5.82
C THR A 186 -41.74 -10.44 -6.46
N LEU A 187 -41.72 -11.76 -6.65
CA LEU A 187 -42.85 -12.51 -7.18
C LEU A 187 -43.87 -12.88 -6.09
N ALA A 188 -43.48 -12.92 -4.82
CA ALA A 188 -44.33 -13.39 -3.73
C ALA A 188 -45.73 -12.74 -3.66
N PRO A 189 -45.90 -11.41 -3.88
CA PRO A 189 -47.22 -10.79 -3.91
C PRO A 189 -48.17 -11.31 -5.00
N PHE A 190 -47.63 -11.90 -6.07
CA PHE A 190 -48.37 -12.42 -7.22
C PHE A 190 -48.70 -13.91 -7.11
N PHE A 191 -48.30 -14.56 -6.00
CA PHE A 191 -48.64 -15.96 -5.70
C PHE A 191 -49.41 -16.09 -4.36
N PRO A 192 -50.55 -15.37 -4.16
CA PRO A 192 -51.36 -15.59 -2.97
C PRO A 192 -51.86 -17.03 -2.94
N ASP A 193 -51.67 -17.70 -1.80
CA ASP A 193 -52.05 -19.09 -1.56
C ASP A 193 -51.41 -20.11 -2.54
N GLY A 194 -50.31 -19.74 -3.20
CA GLY A 194 -49.60 -20.59 -4.16
C GLY A 194 -50.13 -20.51 -5.60
N VAL A 195 -51.13 -19.66 -5.87
CA VAL A 195 -51.74 -19.51 -7.20
C VAL A 195 -51.36 -18.16 -7.80
N SER A 196 -50.95 -18.15 -9.08
CA SER A 196 -50.64 -16.93 -9.81
C SER A 196 -51.88 -16.02 -9.96
N ARG A 197 -51.77 -14.76 -9.51
CA ARG A 197 -52.79 -13.71 -9.70
C ARG A 197 -52.14 -12.39 -10.07
N GLY A 198 -52.56 -11.78 -11.19
CA GLY A 198 -52.07 -10.47 -11.65
C GLY A 198 -50.62 -10.45 -12.13
N LEU A 199 -50.02 -11.63 -12.32
CA LEU A 199 -48.65 -11.79 -12.82
C LEU A 199 -48.52 -11.27 -14.26
N ASP A 200 -49.56 -11.42 -15.06
CA ASP A 200 -49.66 -10.91 -16.44
C ASP A 200 -49.45 -9.39 -16.51
N GLY A 201 -50.10 -8.64 -15.62
CA GLY A 201 -49.99 -7.19 -15.51
C GLY A 201 -48.62 -6.74 -15.02
N GLN A 202 -48.04 -7.45 -14.05
CA GLN A 202 -46.69 -7.17 -13.57
C GLN A 202 -45.63 -7.41 -14.64
N LEU A 203 -45.71 -8.54 -15.34
CA LEU A 203 -44.80 -8.84 -16.46
C LEU A 203 -44.99 -7.83 -17.60
N GLY A 204 -46.23 -7.39 -17.86
CA GLY A 204 -46.53 -6.31 -18.79
C GLY A 204 -45.85 -5.00 -18.40
N ALA A 205 -45.94 -4.59 -17.13
CA ALA A 205 -45.28 -3.38 -16.63
C ALA A 205 -43.75 -3.44 -16.74
N ILE A 206 -43.14 -4.62 -16.51
CA ILE A 206 -41.70 -4.83 -16.72
C ILE A 206 -41.36 -4.73 -18.20
N VAL A 207 -42.12 -5.38 -19.08
CA VAL A 207 -41.96 -5.32 -20.55
C VAL A 207 -42.03 -3.87 -21.05
N ASP A 208 -43.06 -3.12 -20.66
CA ASP A 208 -43.28 -1.75 -21.14
C ASP A 208 -42.20 -0.79 -20.63
N SER A 209 -41.81 -0.89 -19.36
CA SER A 209 -40.76 -0.04 -18.78
C SER A 209 -39.36 -0.39 -19.30
N MET A 210 -39.05 -1.67 -19.52
CA MET A 210 -37.81 -2.13 -20.14
C MET A 210 -37.73 -1.70 -21.59
N GLY A 211 -38.81 -1.84 -22.36
CA GLY A 211 -38.91 -1.36 -23.74
C GLY A 211 -38.72 0.16 -23.82
N SER A 212 -39.44 0.92 -23.00
CA SER A 212 -39.30 2.39 -22.93
C SER A 212 -37.87 2.83 -22.56
N TYR A 213 -37.17 2.07 -21.73
CA TYR A 213 -35.76 2.34 -21.43
C TYR A 213 -34.84 1.97 -22.59
N ALA A 214 -35.06 0.83 -23.25
CA ALA A 214 -34.27 0.39 -24.40
C ALA A 214 -34.37 1.39 -25.58
N ASP A 215 -35.59 1.85 -25.88
CA ASP A 215 -35.88 2.82 -26.93
C ASP A 215 -35.37 4.22 -26.55
N GLY A 216 -35.44 4.59 -25.27
CA GLY A 216 -34.81 5.81 -24.78
C GLY A 216 -33.28 5.79 -24.95
N LEU A 217 -32.66 4.62 -24.75
CA LEU A 217 -31.22 4.47 -24.85
C LEU A 217 -30.71 4.47 -26.29
N SER A 218 -31.51 4.00 -27.26
CA SER A 218 -31.17 4.15 -28.68
C SER A 218 -31.14 5.61 -29.08
N GLN A 219 -32.13 6.39 -28.63
CA GLN A 219 -32.22 7.83 -28.87
C GLN A 219 -31.12 8.61 -28.16
N ASN A 220 -30.78 8.26 -26.91
CA ASN A 220 -29.77 8.98 -26.15
C ASN A 220 -28.84 8.08 -25.34
N ARG A 221 -27.70 7.77 -25.96
CA ARG A 221 -26.67 6.89 -25.39
C ARG A 221 -25.95 7.50 -24.19
N ALA A 222 -25.97 8.82 -24.01
CA ALA A 222 -25.31 9.47 -22.87
C ALA A 222 -25.98 9.09 -21.54
N ALA A 223 -27.28 8.79 -21.55
CA ALA A 223 -28.03 8.32 -20.39
C ALA A 223 -27.56 6.97 -19.84
N TYR A 224 -26.83 6.17 -20.64
CA TYR A 224 -26.22 4.92 -20.20
C TYR A 224 -25.31 5.12 -18.97
N TYR A 225 -24.52 6.19 -18.95
CA TYR A 225 -23.55 6.49 -17.89
C TYR A 225 -24.18 7.13 -16.65
N PHE A 226 -25.52 7.15 -16.56
CA PHE A 226 -26.23 7.68 -15.42
C PHE A 226 -25.90 6.91 -14.13
N GLN A 227 -25.66 7.66 -13.06
CA GLN A 227 -25.31 7.15 -11.74
C GLN A 227 -26.18 7.81 -10.67
N SER A 228 -27.13 7.06 -10.10
CA SER A 228 -28.01 7.58 -9.06
C SER A 228 -27.34 7.72 -7.68
N GLY A 229 -26.26 6.95 -7.45
CA GLY A 229 -25.65 6.76 -6.13
C GLY A 229 -26.49 5.90 -5.18
N ARG A 230 -27.54 5.24 -5.67
CA ARG A 230 -28.38 4.26 -4.96
C ARG A 230 -28.36 2.93 -5.71
N ASP A 231 -28.11 1.84 -5.00
CA ASP A 231 -27.96 0.51 -5.61
C ASP A 231 -29.21 0.03 -6.33
N GLN A 232 -30.39 0.27 -5.75
CA GLN A 232 -31.70 -0.08 -6.34
C GLN A 232 -32.11 0.78 -7.53
N PHE A 233 -31.51 1.96 -7.69
CA PHE A 233 -31.79 2.82 -8.85
C PHE A 233 -30.60 2.75 -9.81
N SER A 234 -30.38 1.56 -10.34
CA SER A 234 -29.26 1.28 -11.23
C SER A 234 -29.66 0.30 -12.33
N LEU A 235 -29.06 0.46 -13.52
CA LEU A 235 -29.27 -0.48 -14.61
C LEU A 235 -28.84 -1.92 -14.24
N PRO A 236 -27.68 -2.16 -13.61
CA PRO A 236 -27.31 -3.51 -13.18
C PRO A 236 -28.35 -4.17 -12.28
N PHE A 237 -28.97 -3.42 -11.36
CA PHE A 237 -30.04 -3.93 -10.51
C PHE A 237 -31.24 -4.39 -11.34
N ALA A 238 -31.76 -3.51 -12.20
CA ALA A 238 -32.93 -3.86 -13.02
C ALA A 238 -32.67 -5.06 -13.94
N LEU A 239 -31.46 -5.17 -14.53
CA LEU A 239 -31.07 -6.30 -15.36
C LEU A 239 -30.91 -7.61 -14.57
N ALA A 240 -30.37 -7.55 -13.35
CA ALA A 240 -30.25 -8.70 -12.46
C ALA A 240 -31.62 -9.21 -12.01
N MET A 241 -32.51 -8.29 -11.62
CA MET A 241 -33.89 -8.61 -11.21
C MET A 241 -34.67 -9.23 -12.36
N THR A 242 -34.61 -8.63 -13.54
CA THR A 242 -35.30 -9.15 -14.74
C THR A 242 -34.78 -10.53 -15.13
N GLY A 243 -33.45 -10.72 -15.18
CA GLY A 243 -32.85 -12.03 -15.49
C GLY A 243 -33.24 -13.10 -14.48
N GLY A 244 -33.28 -12.77 -13.19
CA GLY A 244 -33.71 -13.69 -12.13
C GLY A 244 -35.20 -14.02 -12.17
N VAL A 245 -36.08 -13.06 -12.46
CA VAL A 245 -37.52 -13.30 -12.64
C VAL A 245 -37.77 -14.23 -13.83
N ILE A 246 -37.08 -13.99 -14.96
CA ILE A 246 -37.12 -14.90 -16.12
C ILE A 246 -36.64 -16.30 -15.71
N GLY A 247 -35.49 -16.38 -15.04
CA GLY A 247 -34.88 -17.62 -14.57
C GLY A 247 -35.83 -18.46 -13.70
N ALA A 248 -36.46 -17.79 -12.72
CA ALA A 248 -37.36 -18.39 -11.75
C ALA A 248 -38.68 -18.86 -12.38
N LEU A 249 -39.35 -18.01 -13.16
CA LEU A 249 -40.64 -18.36 -13.77
C LEU A 249 -40.52 -19.40 -14.88
N ARG A 250 -39.45 -19.35 -15.68
CA ARG A 250 -39.30 -20.23 -16.85
C ARG A 250 -38.73 -21.61 -16.50
N TRP A 251 -37.76 -21.68 -15.60
CA TRP A 251 -37.05 -22.93 -15.28
C TRP A 251 -37.11 -23.32 -13.81
N GLY A 252 -37.50 -22.44 -12.90
CA GLY A 252 -37.71 -22.76 -11.49
C GLY A 252 -39.02 -23.52 -11.20
N LEU A 253 -39.96 -23.55 -12.15
CA LEU A 253 -41.23 -24.27 -12.04
C LEU A 253 -41.25 -25.55 -12.92
N PRO A 254 -42.04 -26.57 -12.54
CA PRO A 254 -42.23 -27.77 -13.35
C PRO A 254 -42.75 -27.48 -14.76
N GLU A 255 -42.36 -28.34 -15.72
CA GLU A 255 -42.78 -28.25 -17.12
C GLU A 255 -44.32 -28.29 -17.21
N GLY A 256 -44.91 -27.28 -17.85
CA GLY A 256 -46.36 -27.21 -18.06
C GLY A 256 -47.15 -26.39 -17.03
N SER A 257 -46.51 -25.87 -15.98
CA SER A 257 -47.10 -24.90 -15.05
C SER A 257 -47.64 -23.64 -15.75
N ASP A 258 -48.81 -23.15 -15.33
CA ASP A 258 -49.46 -21.97 -15.92
C ASP A 258 -48.58 -20.70 -15.92
N PRO A 259 -47.85 -20.35 -14.83
CA PRO A 259 -46.98 -19.17 -14.82
C PRO A 259 -45.83 -19.22 -15.85
N GLY A 260 -45.37 -20.43 -16.22
CA GLY A 260 -44.32 -20.62 -17.22
C GLY A 260 -44.78 -20.45 -18.68
N LYS A 261 -46.11 -20.32 -18.89
CA LYS A 261 -46.77 -20.17 -20.21
C LYS A 261 -47.28 -18.75 -20.47
N GLU A 262 -47.11 -17.82 -19.53
CA GLU A 262 -47.56 -16.44 -19.66
C GLU A 262 -46.98 -15.78 -20.93
N PRO A 263 -47.80 -15.20 -21.82
CA PRO A 263 -47.31 -14.58 -23.07
C PRO A 263 -46.31 -13.43 -22.83
N ASN A 264 -46.51 -12.64 -21.78
CA ASN A 264 -45.60 -11.55 -21.42
C ASN A 264 -44.23 -12.05 -20.93
N LEU A 265 -44.12 -13.28 -20.43
CA LEU A 265 -42.82 -13.89 -20.08
C LEU A 265 -41.98 -14.14 -21.35
N ALA A 266 -42.60 -14.66 -22.42
CA ALA A 266 -41.92 -14.87 -23.69
C ALA A 266 -41.44 -13.55 -24.31
N ARG A 267 -42.30 -12.51 -24.29
CA ARG A 267 -41.94 -11.15 -24.75
C ARG A 267 -40.79 -10.56 -23.92
N LEU A 268 -40.81 -10.75 -22.60
CA LEU A 268 -39.76 -10.26 -21.71
C LEU A 268 -38.41 -10.94 -21.99
N MET A 269 -38.41 -12.25 -22.26
CA MET A 269 -37.22 -13.00 -22.65
C MET A 269 -36.61 -12.47 -23.95
N GLU A 270 -37.44 -12.24 -24.97
CA GLU A 270 -37.01 -11.71 -26.26
C GLU A 270 -36.43 -10.29 -26.12
N LEU A 271 -37.15 -9.40 -25.43
CA LEU A 271 -36.68 -8.04 -25.15
C LEU A 271 -35.38 -8.00 -24.34
N TYR A 272 -35.22 -8.91 -23.39
CA TYR A 272 -33.99 -9.02 -22.59
C TYR A 272 -32.80 -9.43 -23.46
N GLU A 273 -32.98 -10.41 -24.33
CA GLU A 273 -31.94 -10.87 -25.24
C GLU A 273 -31.61 -9.82 -26.31
N ASP A 274 -32.61 -9.13 -26.85
CA ASP A 274 -32.43 -8.03 -27.79
C ASP A 274 -31.70 -6.85 -27.17
N LEU A 275 -32.04 -6.46 -25.94
CA LEU A 275 -31.30 -5.43 -25.21
C LEU A 275 -29.86 -5.86 -25.00
N ARG A 276 -29.62 -7.11 -24.58
CA ARG A 276 -28.29 -7.67 -24.38
C ARG A 276 -27.45 -7.59 -25.65
N LEU A 277 -27.96 -8.07 -26.78
CA LEU A 277 -27.28 -8.06 -28.08
C LEU A 277 -27.02 -6.64 -28.57
N ARG A 278 -27.99 -5.73 -28.43
CA ARG A 278 -27.82 -4.31 -28.78
C ARG A 278 -26.72 -3.67 -27.95
N MET A 279 -26.77 -3.78 -26.62
CA MET A 279 -25.75 -3.20 -25.74
C MET A 279 -24.36 -3.80 -25.99
N GLN A 280 -24.28 -5.10 -26.28
CA GLN A 280 -23.03 -5.76 -26.62
C GLN A 280 -22.38 -5.16 -27.88
N ARG A 281 -23.17 -4.92 -28.93
CA ARG A 281 -22.71 -4.27 -30.17
C ARG A 281 -22.35 -2.80 -29.96
N THR A 282 -23.19 -2.03 -29.26
CA THR A 282 -23.02 -0.58 -29.08
C THR A 282 -21.84 -0.23 -28.17
N PHE A 283 -21.67 -0.96 -27.06
CA PHE A 283 -20.64 -0.64 -26.05
C PHE A 283 -19.40 -1.54 -26.12
N GLY A 284 -19.44 -2.63 -26.91
CA GLY A 284 -18.33 -3.58 -27.06
C GLY A 284 -18.14 -4.48 -25.85
N LEU A 285 -19.24 -4.98 -25.28
CA LEU A 285 -19.20 -5.87 -24.11
C LEU A 285 -18.69 -7.27 -24.50
N PRO A 286 -17.96 -7.99 -23.62
CA PRO A 286 -17.38 -9.29 -23.92
C PRO A 286 -18.44 -10.38 -24.18
N GLU A 287 -18.12 -11.32 -25.07
CA GLU A 287 -18.95 -12.51 -25.29
C GLU A 287 -18.85 -13.51 -24.12
N PRO A 288 -19.98 -14.06 -23.66
CA PRO A 288 -19.98 -15.07 -22.61
C PRO A 288 -19.41 -16.40 -23.10
N THR A 289 -18.40 -16.93 -22.40
CA THR A 289 -17.91 -18.29 -22.61
C THR A 289 -18.92 -19.29 -22.05
N LEU A 290 -19.59 -20.02 -22.93
CA LEU A 290 -20.52 -21.07 -22.53
C LEU A 290 -19.77 -22.21 -21.82
N ARG A 291 -20.38 -22.73 -20.76
CA ARG A 291 -19.87 -23.86 -19.99
C ARG A 291 -20.69 -25.10 -20.32
N SER A 292 -20.04 -26.24 -20.45
CA SER A 292 -20.76 -27.51 -20.59
C SER A 292 -21.47 -27.86 -19.28
N PRO A 293 -22.72 -28.36 -19.34
CA PRO A 293 -23.43 -28.81 -18.16
C PRO A 293 -22.75 -30.03 -17.54
N VAL A 294 -22.93 -30.18 -16.23
CA VAL A 294 -22.53 -31.36 -15.45
C VAL A 294 -23.24 -32.62 -15.97
N SER A 295 -22.63 -33.81 -15.82
CA SER A 295 -23.25 -35.05 -16.27
C SER A 295 -24.54 -35.37 -15.48
N ALA A 296 -25.45 -36.16 -16.07
CA ALA A 296 -26.72 -36.49 -15.43
C ALA A 296 -26.53 -37.24 -14.09
N SER A 297 -25.49 -38.08 -13.99
CA SER A 297 -25.14 -38.80 -12.75
C SER A 297 -24.63 -37.86 -11.67
N GLU A 298 -23.70 -36.96 -11.99
CA GLU A 298 -23.17 -35.96 -11.04
C GLU A 298 -24.27 -34.98 -10.58
N PHE A 299 -25.22 -34.64 -11.46
CA PHE A 299 -26.39 -33.83 -11.10
C PHE A 299 -27.32 -34.58 -10.14
N ALA A 300 -27.61 -35.86 -10.40
CA ALA A 300 -28.44 -36.68 -9.52
C ALA A 300 -27.81 -36.85 -8.12
N GLU A 301 -26.49 -37.03 -8.04
CA GLU A 301 -25.73 -37.04 -6.79
C GLU A 301 -25.85 -35.71 -6.05
N ALA A 302 -25.74 -34.59 -6.75
CA ALA A 302 -25.89 -33.26 -6.16
C ALA A 302 -27.32 -33.01 -5.64
N VAL A 303 -28.37 -33.46 -6.36
CA VAL A 303 -29.78 -33.39 -5.92
C VAL A 303 -29.99 -34.19 -4.64
N ALA A 304 -29.48 -35.42 -4.58
CA ALA A 304 -29.56 -36.27 -3.40
C ALA A 304 -28.80 -35.66 -2.21
N ALA A 305 -27.63 -35.07 -2.46
CA ALA A 305 -26.83 -34.41 -1.43
C ALA A 305 -27.47 -33.11 -0.91
N PHE A 306 -28.17 -32.34 -1.76
CA PHE A 306 -28.77 -31.04 -1.42
C PHE A 306 -29.79 -31.13 -0.27
N GLY A 307 -30.50 -32.27 -0.16
CA GLY A 307 -31.44 -32.56 0.93
C GLY A 307 -30.80 -33.01 2.25
N SER A 308 -29.52 -33.37 2.25
CA SER A 308 -28.79 -33.86 3.43
C SER A 308 -27.83 -32.79 3.99
N ALA A 309 -27.83 -32.57 5.32
CA ALA A 309 -27.07 -31.49 5.95
C ALA A 309 -25.53 -31.61 5.87
N GLY A 310 -24.98 -32.72 5.34
CA GLY A 310 -23.57 -33.10 5.50
C GLY A 310 -22.67 -33.07 4.26
N SER A 311 -23.18 -32.98 3.03
CA SER A 311 -22.36 -33.26 1.81
C SER A 311 -22.39 -32.17 0.72
N ARG A 312 -22.44 -30.89 1.11
CA ARG A 312 -22.44 -29.76 0.15
C ARG A 312 -21.05 -29.40 -0.41
N ALA A 313 -19.99 -30.07 0.03
CA ALA A 313 -18.59 -29.67 -0.23
C ALA A 313 -18.02 -30.07 -1.60
N LEU A 314 -18.73 -30.87 -2.41
CA LEU A 314 -18.21 -31.47 -3.65
C LEU A 314 -19.01 -31.15 -4.92
N SER A 315 -20.10 -30.37 -4.84
CA SER A 315 -21.01 -30.16 -5.98
C SER A 315 -20.72 -28.85 -6.74
N ASP A 316 -20.94 -28.86 -8.06
CA ASP A 316 -20.75 -27.67 -8.91
C ASP A 316 -21.64 -26.49 -8.46
N PRO A 317 -21.09 -25.26 -8.33
CA PRO A 317 -21.84 -24.10 -7.84
C PRO A 317 -23.10 -23.75 -8.64
N TRP A 318 -23.14 -24.05 -9.94
CA TRP A 318 -24.31 -23.77 -10.78
C TRP A 318 -25.46 -24.73 -10.50
N VAL A 319 -25.14 -25.98 -10.16
CA VAL A 319 -26.15 -26.98 -9.77
C VAL A 319 -26.79 -26.56 -8.45
N LEU A 320 -25.99 -26.15 -7.45
CA LEU A 320 -26.51 -25.66 -6.18
C LEU A 320 -27.44 -24.45 -6.33
N ARG A 321 -27.08 -23.51 -7.22
CA ARG A 321 -27.91 -22.34 -7.52
C ARG A 321 -29.23 -22.73 -8.19
N PHE A 322 -29.21 -23.63 -9.16
CA PHE A 322 -30.44 -24.13 -9.79
C PHE A 322 -31.39 -24.77 -8.78
N LEU A 323 -30.86 -25.66 -7.92
CA LEU A 323 -31.65 -26.34 -6.89
C LEU A 323 -32.22 -25.39 -5.84
N ALA A 324 -31.50 -24.30 -5.51
CA ALA A 324 -32.02 -23.25 -4.64
C ALA A 324 -33.21 -22.52 -5.26
N ILE A 325 -33.14 -22.18 -6.55
CA ILE A 325 -34.26 -21.54 -7.28
C ILE A 325 -35.46 -22.49 -7.36
N ASP A 326 -35.24 -23.75 -7.73
CA ASP A 326 -36.28 -24.79 -7.83
C ASP A 326 -37.04 -24.95 -6.50
N ARG A 327 -36.30 -25.09 -5.40
CA ARG A 327 -36.88 -25.22 -4.06
C ARG A 327 -37.73 -24.01 -3.67
N ARG A 328 -37.23 -22.79 -3.93
CA ARG A 328 -37.94 -21.57 -3.52
C ARG A 328 -39.19 -21.30 -4.34
N MET A 329 -39.16 -21.65 -5.62
CA MET A 329 -40.36 -21.60 -6.45
C MET A 329 -41.38 -22.68 -6.07
N ALA A 330 -40.92 -23.86 -5.63
CA ALA A 330 -41.80 -24.87 -5.05
C ALA A 330 -42.46 -24.40 -3.74
N GLU A 331 -41.68 -23.74 -2.86
CA GLU A 331 -42.19 -23.11 -1.64
C GLU A 331 -43.24 -22.02 -1.95
N LEU A 332 -42.97 -21.14 -2.93
CA LEU A 332 -43.91 -20.07 -3.33
C LEU A 332 -45.21 -20.59 -3.96
N THR A 333 -45.17 -21.71 -4.69
CA THR A 333 -46.35 -22.29 -5.35
C THR A 333 -47.07 -23.34 -4.51
N HIS A 334 -46.61 -23.57 -3.27
CA HIS A 334 -47.08 -24.66 -2.40
C HIS A 334 -47.05 -26.03 -3.09
N SER A 335 -46.13 -26.26 -4.03
CA SER A 335 -46.00 -27.52 -4.75
C SER A 335 -45.31 -28.56 -3.86
N ALA A 336 -46.07 -29.55 -3.37
CA ALA A 336 -45.58 -30.63 -2.52
C ALA A 336 -44.89 -31.78 -3.28
N ALA A 337 -44.84 -31.73 -4.62
CA ALA A 337 -44.28 -32.81 -5.44
C ALA A 337 -42.74 -32.79 -5.39
N ALA A 338 -42.13 -33.92 -5.05
CA ALA A 338 -40.69 -34.10 -5.20
C ALA A 338 -40.34 -33.98 -6.70
N THR A 339 -39.54 -32.97 -7.06
CA THR A 339 -39.13 -32.72 -8.44
C THR A 339 -38.52 -33.99 -9.05
N GLU A 340 -39.07 -34.45 -10.18
CA GLU A 340 -38.51 -35.62 -10.87
C GLU A 340 -37.07 -35.30 -11.31
N PRO A 341 -36.04 -36.06 -10.88
CA PRO A 341 -34.64 -35.71 -11.13
C PRO A 341 -34.28 -35.57 -12.62
N ALA A 342 -34.94 -36.36 -13.47
CA ALA A 342 -34.76 -36.30 -14.92
C ALA A 342 -35.32 -35.01 -15.53
N GLU A 343 -36.46 -34.53 -15.03
CA GLU A 343 -37.06 -33.26 -15.43
C GLU A 343 -36.24 -32.06 -14.92
N ALA A 344 -35.82 -32.10 -13.65
CA ALA A 344 -34.93 -31.11 -13.06
C ALA A 344 -33.63 -30.97 -13.86
N TYR A 345 -33.04 -32.09 -14.31
CA TYR A 345 -31.85 -32.07 -15.15
C TYR A 345 -32.09 -31.42 -16.51
N ARG A 346 -33.23 -31.71 -17.18
CA ARG A 346 -33.59 -31.04 -18.44
C ARG A 346 -33.73 -29.53 -18.25
N ARG A 347 -34.47 -29.09 -17.22
CA ARG A 347 -34.61 -27.66 -16.89
C ARG A 347 -33.26 -27.00 -16.59
N TYR A 348 -32.39 -27.67 -15.83
CA TYR A 348 -31.01 -27.20 -15.56
C TYR A 348 -30.19 -27.01 -16.85
N THR A 349 -30.20 -27.99 -17.76
CA THR A 349 -29.42 -27.90 -19.02
C THR A 349 -29.89 -26.77 -19.94
N GLN A 350 -31.18 -26.39 -19.87
CA GLN A 350 -31.74 -25.26 -20.62
C GLN A 350 -31.54 -23.91 -19.91
N TRP A 351 -31.60 -23.90 -18.58
CA TRP A 351 -31.39 -22.72 -17.75
C TRP A 351 -29.94 -22.25 -17.78
N LEU A 352 -28.98 -23.18 -17.73
CA LEU A 352 -27.55 -22.86 -17.58
C LEU A 352 -27.02 -21.91 -18.67
N PRO A 353 -27.27 -22.12 -19.99
CA PRO A 353 -26.84 -21.17 -21.02
C PRO A 353 -27.43 -19.77 -20.86
N PHE A 354 -28.72 -19.67 -20.47
CA PHE A 354 -29.37 -18.38 -20.25
C PHE A 354 -28.75 -17.65 -19.06
N GLU A 355 -28.64 -18.33 -17.92
CA GLU A 355 -28.14 -17.74 -16.68
C GLU A 355 -26.67 -17.29 -16.82
N VAL A 356 -25.83 -18.11 -17.46
CA VAL A 356 -24.43 -17.75 -17.72
C VAL A 356 -24.34 -16.47 -18.57
N ARG A 357 -25.15 -16.35 -19.63
CA ARG A 357 -25.20 -15.16 -20.47
C ARG A 357 -25.71 -13.94 -19.71
N SER A 358 -26.84 -14.09 -19.01
CA SER A 358 -27.45 -13.02 -18.21
C SER A 358 -26.47 -12.47 -17.16
N ARG A 359 -25.83 -13.35 -16.38
CA ARG A 359 -24.86 -12.92 -15.35
C ARG A 359 -23.60 -12.32 -15.92
N THR A 360 -23.08 -12.85 -17.03
CA THR A 360 -21.92 -12.26 -17.71
C THR A 360 -22.26 -10.87 -18.22
N PHE A 361 -23.45 -10.69 -18.78
CA PHE A 361 -23.95 -9.40 -19.24
C PHE A 361 -24.10 -8.39 -18.10
N VAL A 362 -24.82 -8.76 -17.03
CA VAL A 362 -24.97 -7.89 -15.83
C VAL A 362 -23.60 -7.53 -15.25
N THR A 363 -22.68 -8.49 -15.18
CA THR A 363 -21.31 -8.26 -14.69
C THR A 363 -20.55 -7.30 -15.60
N ALA A 364 -20.65 -7.46 -16.92
CA ALA A 364 -19.99 -6.59 -17.89
C ALA A 364 -20.53 -5.16 -17.80
N VAL A 365 -21.86 -4.98 -17.73
CA VAL A 365 -22.50 -3.66 -17.54
C VAL A 365 -22.10 -3.03 -16.19
N SER A 366 -22.10 -3.83 -15.11
CA SER A 366 -21.66 -3.37 -13.78
C SER A 366 -20.20 -2.95 -13.76
N GLN A 367 -19.35 -3.68 -14.48
CA GLN A 367 -17.94 -3.35 -14.63
C GLN A 367 -17.78 -2.06 -15.41
N ASP A 368 -18.45 -1.93 -16.54
CA ASP A 368 -18.31 -0.79 -17.43
C ASP A 368 -18.79 0.51 -16.79
N LEU A 369 -19.95 0.47 -16.12
CA LEU A 369 -20.52 1.56 -15.34
C LEU A 369 -19.85 1.74 -13.96
N ASP A 370 -18.85 0.93 -13.61
CA ASP A 370 -18.11 1.03 -12.35
C ASP A 370 -18.99 0.98 -11.08
N TYR A 371 -20.19 0.39 -11.21
CA TYR A 371 -21.07 0.08 -10.09
C TYR A 371 -20.35 -0.95 -9.20
N GLN A 372 -20.28 -0.61 -7.90
CA GLN A 372 -19.95 -1.56 -6.85
C GLN A 372 -21.27 -1.94 -6.18
N PRO A 373 -21.51 -3.22 -5.89
CA PRO A 373 -22.59 -3.58 -4.96
C PRO A 373 -22.26 -2.97 -3.59
N ILE A 374 -22.96 -1.92 -3.16
CA ILE A 374 -22.84 -1.29 -1.85
C ILE A 374 -24.07 -1.71 -1.02
N TYR A 375 -24.20 -3.02 -0.77
CA TYR A 375 -25.27 -3.54 0.08
C TYR A 375 -24.93 -3.29 1.55
N HIS A 376 -25.38 -2.17 2.11
CA HIS A 376 -25.06 -1.79 3.49
C HIS A 376 -26.01 -2.38 4.55
N GLU A 377 -27.17 -2.91 4.16
CA GLU A 377 -28.14 -3.51 5.07
C GLU A 377 -28.89 -4.58 4.26
N ILE A 378 -28.88 -5.88 4.64
CA ILE A 378 -29.99 -6.85 4.44
C ILE A 378 -29.75 -8.29 4.90
N VAL A 379 -30.87 -8.88 5.35
CA VAL A 379 -31.06 -10.10 6.14
C VAL A 379 -31.46 -11.33 5.30
N THR A 380 -31.68 -11.25 3.99
CA THR A 380 -31.94 -12.41 3.10
C THR A 380 -31.20 -12.32 1.77
N SER A 381 -30.78 -13.46 1.22
CA SER A 381 -29.97 -13.50 -0.01
C SER A 381 -30.77 -13.01 -1.23
N PRO A 382 -30.12 -12.64 -2.35
CA PRO A 382 -30.79 -12.43 -3.65
C PRO A 382 -31.49 -13.68 -4.18
N ASP A 383 -31.23 -14.84 -3.58
CA ASP A 383 -31.90 -16.11 -3.84
C ASP A 383 -32.64 -16.55 -2.55
N GLY A 384 -33.06 -15.60 -1.69
CA GLY A 384 -33.91 -15.66 -0.48
C GLY A 384 -33.74 -16.81 0.50
N ILE A 385 -32.52 -17.31 0.58
CA ILE A 385 -32.06 -18.11 1.70
C ILE A 385 -31.85 -17.16 2.90
N PRO A 386 -32.51 -17.41 4.05
CA PRO A 386 -32.23 -16.70 5.29
C PRO A 386 -30.83 -17.07 5.78
N LEU A 387 -30.00 -16.07 6.07
CA LEU A 387 -28.67 -16.29 6.68
C LEU A 387 -28.64 -15.62 8.07
N GLY A 388 -29.35 -16.24 9.02
CA GLY A 388 -29.44 -15.88 10.45
C GLY A 388 -30.84 -16.16 11.03
N PRO A 389 -31.00 -16.47 12.33
CA PRO A 389 -32.19 -17.15 12.84
C PRO A 389 -33.45 -16.29 12.75
N VAL A 390 -34.55 -16.91 12.34
CA VAL A 390 -35.91 -16.46 12.66
C VAL A 390 -36.06 -16.68 14.19
N ASP A 391 -36.26 -15.64 15.01
CA ASP A 391 -37.55 -14.97 15.20
C ASP A 391 -37.45 -13.48 15.53
N ALA A 392 -38.28 -12.67 14.87
CA ALA A 392 -38.82 -11.42 15.41
C ALA A 392 -40.34 -11.48 15.58
N ALA A 393 -40.96 -12.66 15.41
CA ALA A 393 -42.33 -12.89 15.83
C ALA A 393 -42.48 -12.92 17.36
N THR A 394 -41.36 -12.83 18.10
CA THR A 394 -41.30 -12.62 19.56
C THR A 394 -40.81 -11.24 19.97
N LEU A 395 -40.69 -10.25 19.07
CA LEU A 395 -40.38 -8.88 19.47
C LEU A 395 -41.69 -8.12 19.80
N PRO A 396 -42.05 -7.93 21.09
CA PRO A 396 -43.11 -7.00 21.48
C PRO A 396 -42.75 -5.58 21.03
N ALA A 397 -43.79 -4.77 20.80
CA ALA A 397 -43.75 -3.43 20.22
C ALA A 397 -42.94 -2.35 20.98
N ASP A 398 -42.14 -2.73 21.99
CA ASP A 398 -41.50 -1.81 22.94
C ASP A 398 -39.96 -1.91 23.00
N VAL A 399 -39.31 -2.41 21.95
CA VAL A 399 -37.83 -2.47 21.91
C VAL A 399 -37.25 -1.17 21.34
N THR A 400 -36.87 -0.28 22.25
CA THR A 400 -35.95 0.83 21.99
C THR A 400 -34.62 0.28 21.44
N PRO A 401 -34.01 0.95 20.44
CA PRO A 401 -32.74 0.50 19.87
C PRO A 401 -31.65 0.42 20.95
N PRO A 402 -30.72 -0.54 20.88
CA PRO A 402 -29.72 -0.75 21.92
C PRO A 402 -28.88 0.53 22.12
N PRO A 403 -28.60 0.92 23.38
CA PRO A 403 -27.75 2.07 23.67
C PRO A 403 -26.32 1.72 23.24
N GLY A 404 -25.91 2.25 22.08
CA GLY A 404 -24.61 1.94 21.49
C GLY A 404 -24.54 2.05 19.97
N ALA A 405 -25.67 2.19 19.27
CA ALA A 405 -25.69 2.54 17.84
C ALA A 405 -25.20 3.98 17.62
N HIS A 406 -23.90 4.20 17.79
CA HIS A 406 -23.25 5.46 17.49
C HIS A 406 -23.25 5.68 15.98
N ARG A 407 -24.29 6.36 15.48
CA ARG A 407 -24.21 7.09 14.20
C ARG A 407 -22.95 7.94 14.26
N THR A 408 -21.92 7.58 13.49
CA THR A 408 -20.69 8.36 13.38
C THR A 408 -21.05 9.74 12.83
N ARG A 409 -21.18 10.73 13.70
CA ARG A 409 -21.37 12.13 13.31
C ARG A 409 -20.25 12.50 12.32
N PRO A 410 -20.53 13.26 11.24
CA PRO A 410 -19.47 13.80 10.39
C PRO A 410 -18.65 14.79 11.23
N GLN A 411 -17.54 14.30 11.78
CA GLN A 411 -16.67 15.08 12.66
C GLN A 411 -15.93 16.14 11.86
N ARG A 412 -16.07 17.41 12.27
CA ARG A 412 -15.55 18.66 11.68
C ARG A 412 -14.04 18.67 11.32
N ASN A 413 -13.25 17.67 11.71
CA ASN A 413 -11.79 17.64 11.52
C ASN A 413 -11.31 16.38 10.75
N ALA A 414 -11.94 16.04 9.63
CA ALA A 414 -11.53 14.89 8.81
C ALA A 414 -10.13 15.08 8.17
N LEU A 415 -9.86 16.26 7.62
CA LEU A 415 -8.58 16.59 6.97
C LEU A 415 -7.40 16.53 7.96
N VAL A 416 -7.57 17.09 9.16
CA VAL A 416 -6.52 17.10 10.19
C VAL A 416 -6.19 15.67 10.66
N ARG A 417 -7.21 14.79 10.77
CA ARG A 417 -6.98 13.38 11.10
C ARG A 417 -6.28 12.64 9.95
N TRP A 418 -6.68 12.90 8.70
CA TRP A 418 -6.03 12.33 7.52
C TRP A 418 -4.55 12.75 7.43
N LEU A 419 -4.25 14.04 7.56
CA LEU A 419 -2.88 14.56 7.56
C LEU A 419 -2.05 13.96 8.71
N ARG A 420 -2.63 13.84 9.91
CA ARG A 420 -1.96 13.24 11.07
C ARG A 420 -1.65 11.76 10.86
N ARG A 421 -2.61 10.98 10.33
CA ARG A 421 -2.42 9.57 9.97
C ARG A 421 -1.33 9.41 8.91
N ARG A 422 -1.32 10.28 7.88
CA ARG A 422 -0.30 10.24 6.83
C ARG A 422 1.09 10.61 7.33
N HIS A 423 1.21 11.62 8.19
CA HIS A 423 2.49 12.01 8.80
C HIS A 423 3.10 10.88 9.62
N LEU A 424 2.26 10.13 10.34
CA LEU A 424 2.67 9.03 11.21
C LEU A 424 3.33 7.87 10.43
N LEU A 425 2.96 7.68 9.16
CA LEU A 425 3.59 6.71 8.26
C LEU A 425 4.97 7.13 7.73
N ILE A 426 5.28 8.43 7.75
CA ILE A 426 6.53 8.99 7.20
C ILE A 426 7.63 9.01 8.28
N ASP A 427 7.28 9.44 9.49
CA ASP A 427 8.19 9.56 10.62
C ASP A 427 7.45 9.28 11.95
N PRO A 428 7.33 7.99 12.34
CA PRO A 428 6.67 7.62 13.58
C PRO A 428 7.39 8.25 14.77
N GLY A 429 6.68 9.07 15.54
CA GLY A 429 7.22 9.72 16.73
C GLY A 429 8.04 10.98 16.45
N GLN A 430 8.06 11.47 15.21
CA GLN A 430 8.79 12.68 14.77
C GLN A 430 10.30 12.61 15.05
N VAL A 431 10.88 11.41 15.09
CA VAL A 431 12.29 11.21 15.46
C VAL A 431 13.20 11.88 14.44
N ARG A 432 12.93 11.64 13.15
CA ARG A 432 13.74 12.17 12.05
C ARG A 432 13.54 13.67 11.87
N PHE A 433 12.31 14.14 12.01
CA PHE A 433 11.98 15.57 11.93
C PHE A 433 12.68 16.37 13.03
N ILE A 434 12.60 15.90 14.28
CA ILE A 434 13.27 16.55 15.41
C ILE A 434 14.78 16.48 15.25
N ALA A 435 15.35 15.36 14.81
CA ALA A 435 16.79 15.25 14.54
C ALA A 435 17.25 16.22 13.44
N ALA A 436 16.48 16.35 12.36
CA ALA A 436 16.77 17.25 11.25
C ALA A 436 16.65 18.73 11.66
N MET A 437 15.61 19.08 12.40
CA MET A 437 15.43 20.43 12.96
C MET A 437 16.57 20.80 13.91
N ARG A 438 17.00 19.89 14.78
CA ARG A 438 18.14 20.11 15.67
C ARG A 438 19.43 20.36 14.89
N SER A 439 19.68 19.56 13.86
CA SER A 439 20.82 19.77 12.98
C SER A 439 20.75 21.12 12.26
N LEU A 440 19.57 21.51 11.75
CA LEU A 440 19.39 22.78 11.08
C LEU A 440 19.59 23.98 12.02
N ILE A 441 18.99 23.94 13.22
CA ILE A 441 19.15 24.99 14.23
C ILE A 441 20.62 25.13 14.62
N ALA A 442 21.35 24.02 14.79
CA ALA A 442 22.78 24.06 15.10
C ALA A 442 23.63 24.68 13.97
N VAL A 443 23.31 24.39 12.71
CA VAL A 443 24.00 24.96 11.53
C VAL A 443 23.71 26.45 11.42
N VAL A 444 22.44 26.84 11.48
CA VAL A 444 22.01 28.25 11.36
C VAL A 444 22.59 29.08 12.51
N ALA A 445 22.56 28.58 13.74
CA ALA A 445 23.17 29.25 14.89
C ALA A 445 24.69 29.43 14.71
N ALA A 446 25.40 28.39 14.25
CA ALA A 446 26.84 28.48 14.02
C ALA A 446 27.19 29.53 12.97
N VAL A 447 26.47 29.57 11.86
CA VAL A 447 26.65 30.55 10.78
C VAL A 447 26.37 31.97 11.28
N LEU A 448 25.23 32.20 11.95
CA LEU A 448 24.84 33.52 12.45
C LEU A 448 25.79 34.07 13.52
N ILE A 449 26.43 33.21 14.31
CA ILE A 449 27.42 33.62 15.31
C ILE A 449 28.77 33.93 14.65
N VAL A 450 29.20 33.13 13.66
CA VAL A 450 30.52 33.29 13.03
C VAL A 450 30.59 34.49 12.07
N ILE A 451 29.50 34.83 11.37
CA ILE A 451 29.46 36.00 10.47
C ILE A 451 29.94 37.30 11.15
N PRO A 452 29.34 37.76 12.27
CA PRO A 452 29.77 38.98 12.93
C PRO A 452 31.17 38.87 13.54
N LEU A 453 31.55 37.70 14.06
CA LEU A 453 32.90 37.47 14.63
C LEU A 453 34.00 37.55 13.56
N ALA A 454 33.75 36.98 12.38
CA ALA A 454 34.68 37.05 11.26
C ALA A 454 34.80 38.47 10.69
N ALA A 455 33.68 39.20 10.62
CA ALA A 455 33.67 40.60 10.20
C ALA A 455 34.47 41.50 11.16
N LEU A 456 34.30 41.32 12.48
CA LEU A 456 35.07 42.05 13.50
C LEU A 456 36.57 41.73 13.45
N ALA A 457 36.94 40.52 13.04
CA ALA A 457 38.33 40.08 12.91
C ALA A 457 38.98 40.47 11.56
N GLY A 458 38.25 41.13 10.66
CA GLY A 458 38.74 41.50 9.32
C GLY A 458 39.12 40.31 8.44
N ARG A 459 38.46 39.16 8.62
CA ARG A 459 38.73 37.91 7.88
C ARG A 459 37.62 37.60 6.88
N ASP A 460 37.87 36.63 6.01
CA ASP A 460 36.88 36.15 5.05
C ASP A 460 35.65 35.56 5.78
N VAL A 461 34.55 36.31 5.71
CA VAL A 461 33.28 35.99 6.35
C VAL A 461 32.65 34.74 5.72
N SER A 462 32.81 34.57 4.40
CA SER A 462 32.16 33.50 3.64
C SER A 462 32.76 32.13 3.99
N ALA A 463 34.09 32.01 3.94
CA ALA A 463 34.79 30.77 4.21
C ALA A 463 34.65 30.33 5.67
N ALA A 464 34.72 31.26 6.62
CA ALA A 464 34.55 30.95 8.05
C ALA A 464 33.11 30.50 8.38
N ALA A 465 32.10 31.15 7.79
CA ALA A 465 30.69 30.78 7.99
C ALA A 465 30.36 29.40 7.40
N VAL A 466 30.81 29.13 6.17
CA VAL A 466 30.64 27.80 5.53
C VAL A 466 31.33 26.71 6.33
N PHE A 467 32.56 26.96 6.81
CA PHE A 467 33.29 26.00 7.64
C PHE A 467 32.53 25.70 8.94
N ALA A 468 32.07 26.72 9.67
CA ALA A 468 31.31 26.55 10.90
C ALA A 468 30.00 25.77 10.70
N GLY A 469 29.27 26.08 9.62
CA GLY A 469 28.04 25.39 9.24
C GLY A 469 28.27 23.91 8.92
N LEU A 470 29.28 23.59 8.10
CA LEU A 470 29.61 22.20 7.76
C LEU A 470 30.10 21.42 8.99
N VAL A 471 30.97 22.00 9.83
CA VAL A 471 31.43 21.35 11.06
C VAL A 471 30.25 21.05 11.99
N SER A 472 29.32 22.00 12.17
CA SER A 472 28.11 21.81 12.97
C SER A 472 27.22 20.67 12.42
N LEU A 473 26.99 20.64 11.10
CA LEU A 473 26.18 19.63 10.41
C LEU A 473 26.69 18.21 10.65
N PHE A 474 28.01 18.02 10.61
CA PHE A 474 28.64 16.70 10.77
C PHE A 474 28.91 16.34 12.25
N ALA A 475 29.17 17.32 13.11
CA ALA A 475 29.29 17.12 14.56
C ALA A 475 27.99 16.60 15.18
N THR A 476 26.84 17.07 14.68
CA THR A 476 25.51 16.62 15.15
C THR A 476 25.34 15.10 14.96
N ALA A 477 25.98 14.51 13.95
CA ALA A 477 25.98 13.07 13.70
C ALA A 477 26.86 12.27 14.68
N ALA A 478 27.95 12.87 15.15
CA ALA A 478 28.92 12.24 16.04
C ALA A 478 28.53 12.35 17.53
N ALA A 479 27.75 13.36 17.90
CA ALA A 479 27.42 13.72 19.28
C ALA A 479 26.20 12.98 19.88
N SER A 480 25.60 12.00 19.19
CA SER A 480 24.28 11.44 19.54
C SER A 480 24.29 10.13 20.34
N THR A 481 25.43 9.67 20.88
CA THR A 481 25.52 8.38 21.59
C THR A 481 25.75 8.56 23.10
N GLY A 482 24.71 8.87 23.88
CA GLY A 482 24.78 8.78 25.36
C GLY A 482 23.76 9.58 26.18
N GLY A 483 23.48 9.12 27.41
CA GLY A 483 22.58 9.80 28.36
C GLY A 483 23.16 11.06 29.02
N ARG A 484 22.27 11.93 29.54
CA ARG A 484 22.49 13.35 29.95
C ARG A 484 23.80 13.67 30.71
N LYS A 485 24.22 12.85 31.68
CA LYS A 485 25.46 13.09 32.47
C LYS A 485 26.74 12.59 31.79
N ARG A 486 26.66 11.54 30.95
CA ARG A 486 27.80 10.98 30.21
C ARG A 486 27.99 11.70 28.86
N ALA A 487 26.89 12.22 28.30
CA ALA A 487 26.84 13.06 27.11
C ALA A 487 27.68 14.34 27.26
N TRP A 488 27.71 14.94 28.45
CA TRP A 488 28.51 16.15 28.71
C TRP A 488 30.01 15.87 28.52
N TRP A 489 30.52 14.79 29.11
CA TRP A 489 31.92 14.39 28.97
C TRP A 489 32.24 13.77 27.60
N SER A 490 31.34 12.96 27.02
CA SER A 490 31.57 12.35 25.71
C SER A 490 31.50 13.35 24.56
N ASN A 491 30.67 14.39 24.67
CA ASN A 491 30.57 15.43 23.64
C ASN A 491 31.67 16.48 23.80
N GLY A 492 32.17 16.76 25.01
CA GLY A 492 33.40 17.54 25.17
C GLY A 492 34.61 16.91 24.46
N LEU A 493 34.64 15.57 24.39
CA LEU A 493 35.68 14.82 23.69
C LEU A 493 35.62 14.98 22.16
N THR A 494 34.51 15.45 21.57
CA THR A 494 34.43 15.70 20.12
C THR A 494 35.19 16.94 19.68
N VAL A 495 35.51 17.84 20.61
CA VAL A 495 36.21 19.10 20.33
C VAL A 495 37.65 18.85 19.91
N VAL A 496 38.37 18.00 20.64
CA VAL A 496 39.80 17.77 20.43
C VAL A 496 40.11 17.21 19.03
N PRO A 497 39.46 16.13 18.55
CA PRO A 497 39.74 15.57 17.22
C PRO A 497 39.34 16.52 16.09
N ALA A 498 38.24 17.26 16.27
CA ALA A 498 37.78 18.22 15.27
C ALA A 498 38.77 19.38 15.07
N LEU A 499 39.30 19.93 16.18
CA LEU A 499 40.32 20.97 16.16
C LEU A 499 41.66 20.47 15.61
N ILE A 500 42.07 19.24 15.98
CA ILE A 500 43.28 18.62 15.41
C ILE A 500 43.13 18.47 13.90
N GLY A 501 42.01 17.93 13.42
CA GLY A 501 41.74 17.80 11.99
C GLY A 501 41.76 19.15 11.26
N ALA A 502 41.09 20.16 11.83
CA ALA A 502 41.06 21.51 11.27
C ALA A 502 42.46 22.16 11.23
N ALA A 503 43.24 22.03 12.30
CA ALA A 503 44.60 22.56 12.36
C ALA A 503 45.54 21.87 11.37
N LEU A 504 45.48 20.53 11.27
CA LEU A 504 46.27 19.77 10.31
C LEU A 504 45.91 20.12 8.86
N GLY A 505 44.63 20.39 8.56
CA GLY A 505 44.17 20.75 7.21
C GLY A 505 44.74 22.08 6.70
N VAL A 506 45.08 22.96 7.65
CA VAL A 506 45.66 24.29 7.39
C VAL A 506 47.18 24.28 7.43
N LEU A 507 47.78 23.56 8.39
CA LEU A 507 49.23 23.57 8.66
C LEU A 507 50.04 22.71 7.68
N LEU A 508 49.46 21.64 7.13
CA LEU A 508 50.22 20.69 6.31
C LEU A 508 50.49 21.22 4.88
N PRO A 509 51.69 20.96 4.31
CA PRO A 509 52.10 21.44 2.99
C PRO A 509 51.12 21.09 1.87
N ARG A 510 51.04 21.94 0.83
CA ARG A 510 50.13 21.77 -0.32
C ARG A 510 50.67 20.90 -1.46
N GLU A 511 51.82 20.29 -1.26
CA GLU A 511 52.44 19.43 -2.25
C GLU A 511 51.57 18.20 -2.58
N PRO A 512 51.24 17.97 -3.87
CA PRO A 512 50.27 16.95 -4.27
C PRO A 512 50.68 15.54 -3.86
N VAL A 513 51.99 15.24 -3.83
CA VAL A 513 52.51 13.92 -3.44
C VAL A 513 52.40 13.70 -1.93
N LEU A 514 52.74 14.71 -1.12
CA LEU A 514 52.63 14.63 0.34
C LEU A 514 51.18 14.51 0.79
N ALA A 515 50.25 15.21 0.11
CA ALA A 515 48.82 15.13 0.38
C ALA A 515 48.25 13.70 0.25
N ILE A 516 48.79 12.86 -0.65
CA ILE A 516 48.39 11.45 -0.80
C ILE A 516 48.67 10.67 0.50
N PHE A 517 49.89 10.78 1.02
CA PHE A 517 50.32 10.07 2.22
C PHE A 517 49.59 10.59 3.48
N GLU A 518 49.41 11.90 3.57
CA GLU A 518 48.71 12.55 4.69
C GLU A 518 47.25 12.10 4.78
N LEU A 519 46.47 12.21 3.69
CA LEU A 519 45.07 11.79 3.69
C LEU A 519 44.92 10.29 3.94
N ALA A 520 45.79 9.47 3.35
CA ALA A 520 45.77 8.03 3.56
C ALA A 520 46.04 7.67 5.03
N ALA A 521 47.00 8.34 5.68
CA ALA A 521 47.30 8.14 7.09
C ALA A 521 46.15 8.60 8.01
N ILE A 522 45.53 9.75 7.73
CA ILE A 522 44.39 10.25 8.50
C ILE A 522 43.17 9.32 8.31
N ALA A 523 42.90 8.85 7.10
CA ALA A 523 41.83 7.88 6.83
C ALA A 523 42.05 6.54 7.55
N ALA A 524 43.31 6.06 7.56
CA ALA A 524 43.71 4.86 8.29
C ALA A 524 43.47 5.02 9.80
N LEU A 525 43.95 6.13 10.38
CA LEU A 525 43.81 6.44 11.80
C LEU A 525 42.33 6.60 12.19
N ALA A 526 41.56 7.34 11.40
CA ALA A 526 40.13 7.55 11.60
C ALA A 526 39.35 6.21 11.65
N THR A 527 39.77 5.24 10.83
CA THR A 527 39.14 3.91 10.77
C THR A 527 39.68 2.99 11.87
N TRP A 528 40.97 3.05 12.18
CA TRP A 528 41.62 2.23 13.19
C TRP A 528 41.04 2.45 14.59
N VAL A 529 40.74 3.71 14.92
CA VAL A 529 40.16 4.10 16.22
C VAL A 529 38.78 3.47 16.45
N ARG A 530 38.08 2.98 15.41
CA ARG A 530 36.81 2.22 15.55
C ARG A 530 36.94 0.98 16.43
N ARG A 531 38.16 0.43 16.61
CA ARG A 531 38.42 -0.70 17.50
C ARG A 531 38.00 -0.47 18.95
N PHE A 532 37.96 0.79 19.39
CA PHE A 532 37.60 1.19 20.76
C PHE A 532 36.09 1.43 20.94
N GLY A 533 35.30 1.23 19.88
CA GLY A 533 33.85 1.32 19.90
C GLY A 533 33.30 2.37 18.94
N PRO A 534 31.97 2.36 18.72
CA PRO A 534 31.30 3.21 17.73
C PRO A 534 31.41 4.71 18.04
N ALA A 535 31.32 5.10 19.32
CA ALA A 535 31.45 6.50 19.74
C ALA A 535 32.84 7.06 19.39
N VAL A 536 33.90 6.28 19.63
CA VAL A 536 35.27 6.69 19.31
C VAL A 536 35.53 6.66 17.80
N GLY A 537 34.90 5.72 17.07
CA GLY A 537 34.90 5.71 15.61
C GLY A 537 34.30 6.97 14.98
N GLY A 538 33.24 7.52 15.58
CA GLY A 538 32.65 8.80 15.15
C GLY A 538 33.60 9.99 15.32
N LEU A 539 34.42 9.99 16.38
CA LEU A 539 35.46 11.00 16.59
C LEU A 539 36.53 11.00 15.50
N GLY A 540 36.98 9.81 15.09
CA GLY A 540 37.94 9.65 13.98
C GLY A 540 37.35 10.16 12.66
N GLN A 541 36.09 9.84 12.39
CA GLN A 541 35.39 10.34 11.20
C GLN A 541 35.23 11.86 11.20
N LEU A 542 34.93 12.46 12.35
CA LEU A 542 34.82 13.91 12.50
C LEU A 542 36.16 14.60 12.22
N ALA A 543 37.27 14.06 12.74
CA ALA A 543 38.62 14.58 12.51
C ALA A 543 39.05 14.53 11.04
N PHE A 544 38.79 13.41 10.35
CA PHE A 544 39.03 13.29 8.91
C PHE A 544 38.21 14.33 8.13
N LEU A 545 36.97 14.54 8.52
CA LEU A 545 36.08 15.44 7.80
C LEU A 545 36.41 16.92 8.02
N THR A 546 36.79 17.33 9.24
CA THR A 546 37.24 18.71 9.49
C THR A 546 38.55 19.01 8.75
N TYR A 547 39.47 18.05 8.70
CA TYR A 547 40.67 18.13 7.87
C TYR A 547 40.32 18.29 6.39
N TYR A 548 39.44 17.43 5.87
CA TYR A 548 39.00 17.46 4.48
C TYR A 548 38.34 18.79 4.10
N ILE A 549 37.40 19.29 4.92
CA ILE A 549 36.69 20.55 4.64
C ILE A 549 37.64 21.75 4.67
N ALA A 550 38.58 21.79 5.63
CA ALA A 550 39.58 22.87 5.70
C ALA A 550 40.45 22.90 4.43
N ARG A 551 40.81 21.71 3.93
CA ARG A 551 41.58 21.56 2.70
C ARG A 551 40.77 21.92 1.45
N LEU A 552 39.51 21.50 1.41
CA LEU A 552 38.58 21.77 0.30
C LEU A 552 38.34 23.26 0.09
N LEU A 553 38.23 24.02 1.19
CA LEU A 553 38.03 25.48 1.15
C LEU A 553 39.30 26.27 0.87
N GLY A 554 40.46 25.61 0.71
CA GLY A 554 41.71 26.29 0.38
C GLY A 554 42.26 27.20 1.50
N LEU A 555 41.92 26.93 2.77
CA LEU A 555 42.26 27.78 3.92
C LEU A 555 43.76 27.77 4.20
N GLY A 556 44.36 28.96 4.35
CA GLY A 556 45.80 29.13 4.56
C GLY A 556 46.18 29.23 6.03
N ILE A 557 47.48 29.18 6.34
CA ILE A 557 48.01 29.33 7.72
C ILE A 557 47.54 30.64 8.37
N ALA A 558 47.36 31.69 7.56
CA ALA A 558 46.80 32.95 8.02
C ALA A 558 45.39 32.80 8.63
N ASP A 559 44.58 31.87 8.12
CA ASP A 559 43.18 31.65 8.52
C ASP A 559 43.05 30.68 9.71
N LEU A 560 44.17 30.16 10.23
CA LEU A 560 44.15 29.23 11.36
C LEU A 560 43.32 29.74 12.57
N PRO A 561 43.42 31.02 13.00
CA PRO A 561 42.60 31.51 14.10
C PRO A 561 41.10 31.53 13.80
N SER A 562 40.70 31.94 12.58
CA SER A 562 39.28 31.97 12.18
C SER A 562 38.72 30.56 11.98
N VAL A 563 39.52 29.61 11.49
CA VAL A 563 39.15 28.20 11.34
C VAL A 563 38.94 27.53 12.69
N LEU A 564 39.84 27.75 13.66
CA LEU A 564 39.69 27.21 15.01
C LEU A 564 38.49 27.84 15.74
N LEU A 565 38.26 29.15 15.57
CA LEU A 565 37.07 29.83 16.06
C LEU A 565 35.79 29.23 15.44
N ALA A 566 35.75 29.09 14.12
CA ALA A 566 34.61 28.54 13.40
C ALA A 566 34.32 27.07 13.79
N ALA A 567 35.36 26.24 13.96
CA ALA A 567 35.21 24.88 14.48
C ALA A 567 34.64 24.86 15.90
N THR A 568 35.21 25.66 16.82
CA THR A 568 34.75 25.70 18.22
C THR A 568 33.31 26.18 18.33
N VAL A 569 32.94 27.24 17.60
CA VAL A 569 31.55 27.73 17.55
C VAL A 569 30.61 26.69 16.96
N GLY A 570 30.96 26.08 15.82
CA GLY A 570 30.15 25.02 15.20
C GLY A 570 29.91 23.83 16.13
N LEU A 571 30.93 23.40 16.85
CA LEU A 571 30.85 22.31 17.84
C LEU A 571 30.04 22.72 19.08
N ALA A 572 30.22 23.94 19.58
CA ALA A 572 29.47 24.47 20.71
C ALA A 572 27.97 24.56 20.38
N CYS A 573 27.60 25.07 19.20
CA CYS A 573 26.21 25.11 18.73
C CYS A 573 25.61 23.70 18.63
N SER A 574 26.34 22.75 18.00
CA SER A 574 25.91 21.36 17.94
C SER A 574 25.72 20.75 19.33
N TRP A 575 26.59 21.07 20.29
CA TRP A 575 26.50 20.56 21.66
C TRP A 575 25.34 21.16 22.45
N ILE A 576 25.12 22.47 22.36
CA ILE A 576 23.99 23.16 23.01
C ILE A 576 22.67 22.59 22.49
N VAL A 577 22.53 22.43 21.18
CA VAL A 577 21.32 21.85 20.60
C VAL A 577 21.18 20.36 20.94
N ALA A 578 22.29 19.65 21.21
CA ALA A 578 22.26 18.27 21.73
C ALA A 578 21.62 18.16 23.14
N LEU A 579 21.48 19.27 23.90
CA LEU A 579 20.83 19.28 25.22
C LEU A 579 19.30 19.28 25.18
N VAL A 580 18.70 19.67 24.04
CA VAL A 580 17.24 19.65 23.86
C VAL A 580 16.75 18.19 23.89
N PRO A 581 15.83 17.78 24.78
CA PRO A 581 15.38 16.40 24.85
C PRO A 581 14.67 15.98 23.56
N GLY A 582 15.07 14.83 23.01
CA GLY A 582 14.36 14.18 21.90
C GLY A 582 13.08 13.47 22.39
N PRO A 583 12.28 12.92 21.46
CA PRO A 583 11.09 12.14 21.83
C PRO A 583 11.47 10.95 22.71
N SER A 584 10.70 10.70 23.77
CA SER A 584 10.94 9.57 24.69
C SER A 584 10.88 8.23 23.95
N VAL A 585 11.65 7.24 24.39
CA VAL A 585 11.64 5.89 23.78
C VAL A 585 10.22 5.32 23.75
N ARG A 586 9.45 5.51 24.84
CA ARG A 586 8.02 5.17 24.89
C ARG A 586 7.25 5.75 23.70
N ARG A 587 7.37 7.06 23.46
CA ARG A 587 6.67 7.74 22.35
C ARG A 587 7.12 7.23 20.98
N GLN A 588 8.37 6.81 20.83
CA GLN A 588 8.88 6.22 19.59
C GLN A 588 8.28 4.83 19.35
N ILE A 589 8.19 4.00 20.39
CA ILE A 589 7.58 2.67 20.33
C ILE A 589 6.07 2.79 20.08
N ASP A 590 5.37 3.62 20.85
CA ASP A 590 3.93 3.83 20.69
C ASP A 590 3.60 4.38 19.30
N ALA A 591 4.39 5.33 18.78
CA ALA A 591 4.18 5.83 17.44
C ALA A 591 4.54 4.82 16.34
N GLY A 592 5.54 3.95 16.59
CA GLY A 592 5.89 2.84 15.71
C GLY A 592 4.78 1.79 15.62
N ILE A 593 4.19 1.43 16.76
CA ILE A 593 3.04 0.51 16.83
C ILE A 593 1.79 1.17 16.21
N ASP A 594 1.53 2.46 16.49
CA ASP A 594 0.46 3.21 15.83
C ASP A 594 0.64 3.20 14.31
N ALA A 595 1.87 3.27 13.80
CA ALA A 595 2.17 3.22 12.38
C ALA A 595 1.94 1.83 11.80
N LEU A 596 2.29 0.79 12.54
CA LEU A 596 1.96 -0.59 12.19
C LEU A 596 0.43 -0.79 12.11
N TYR A 597 -0.31 -0.30 13.11
CA TYR A 597 -1.76 -0.30 13.08
C TYR A 597 -2.34 0.50 11.89
N GLU A 598 -1.65 1.54 11.40
CA GLU A 598 -2.16 2.34 10.25
C GLU A 598 -1.98 1.55 8.97
N ARG A 599 -0.85 0.85 8.84
CA ARG A 599 -0.61 -0.05 7.70
C ARG A 599 -1.62 -1.19 7.67
N VAL A 600 -1.92 -1.80 8.82
CA VAL A 600 -2.98 -2.81 8.92
C VAL A 600 -4.33 -2.19 8.59
N PHE A 601 -4.65 -0.99 9.08
CA PHE A 601 -5.90 -0.29 8.74
C PHE A 601 -6.06 -0.09 7.23
N LEU A 602 -5.02 0.39 6.53
CA LEU A 602 -5.02 0.61 5.07
C LEU A 602 -5.12 -0.70 4.28
N LEU A 603 -4.46 -1.75 4.75
CA LEU A 603 -4.57 -3.09 4.19
C LEU A 603 -5.99 -3.63 4.33
N VAL A 604 -6.54 -3.58 5.53
CA VAL A 604 -7.91 -4.01 5.83
C VAL A 604 -8.92 -3.20 5.01
N ASP A 605 -8.69 -1.89 4.81
CA ASP A 605 -9.53 -1.05 3.94
C ASP A 605 -9.55 -1.55 2.49
N THR A 606 -8.37 -1.85 1.96
CA THR A 606 -8.22 -2.44 0.61
C THR A 606 -8.85 -3.84 0.53
N MET A 607 -8.74 -4.65 1.59
CA MET A 607 -9.39 -5.96 1.69
C MET A 607 -10.90 -5.81 1.70
N VAL A 608 -11.46 -4.89 2.50
CA VAL A 608 -12.90 -4.60 2.53
C VAL A 608 -13.40 -4.28 1.13
N ASP A 609 -12.66 -3.50 0.34
CA ASP A 609 -13.02 -3.20 -1.05
C ASP A 609 -12.91 -4.42 -1.99
N LEU A 610 -11.89 -5.25 -1.85
CA LEU A 610 -11.74 -6.49 -2.62
C LEU A 610 -12.84 -7.52 -2.30
N ILE A 611 -13.14 -7.72 -1.01
CA ILE A 611 -14.18 -8.63 -0.55
C ILE A 611 -15.56 -8.12 -0.97
N SER A 612 -15.88 -6.86 -0.66
CA SER A 612 -17.21 -6.29 -0.97
C SER A 612 -17.49 -6.18 -2.46
N SER A 613 -16.49 -5.77 -3.27
CA SER A 613 -16.66 -5.71 -4.73
C SER A 613 -16.79 -7.09 -5.35
N GLY A 614 -16.23 -8.10 -4.68
CA GLY A 614 -16.19 -9.47 -5.13
C GLY A 614 -15.45 -9.72 -6.44
N ARG A 615 -14.68 -8.73 -6.89
CA ARG A 615 -13.99 -8.70 -8.18
C ARG A 615 -12.49 -8.73 -7.97
N ARG A 616 -11.78 -9.45 -8.85
CA ARG A 616 -10.33 -9.42 -8.92
C ARG A 616 -9.86 -8.14 -9.62
N ASP A 617 -9.92 -7.01 -8.93
CA ASP A 617 -9.39 -5.75 -9.45
C ASP A 617 -7.86 -5.73 -9.39
N ALA A 618 -7.20 -5.73 -10.55
CA ALA A 618 -5.75 -5.71 -10.66
C ALA A 618 -5.12 -4.49 -9.97
N ARG A 619 -5.83 -3.35 -9.88
CA ARG A 619 -5.34 -2.16 -9.17
C ARG A 619 -5.36 -2.38 -7.67
N LEU A 620 -6.49 -2.81 -7.11
CA LEU A 620 -6.61 -3.09 -5.68
C LEU A 620 -5.65 -4.20 -5.24
N VAL A 621 -5.44 -5.24 -6.06
CA VAL A 621 -4.43 -6.29 -5.78
C VAL A 621 -2.99 -5.72 -5.79
N ARG A 622 -2.66 -4.78 -6.70
CA ARG A 622 -1.36 -4.09 -6.69
C ARG A 622 -1.22 -3.20 -5.45
N THR A 623 -2.27 -2.47 -5.08
CA THR A 623 -2.31 -1.65 -3.86
C THR A 623 -2.09 -2.53 -2.63
N LEU A 624 -2.82 -3.65 -2.53
CA LEU A 624 -2.69 -4.62 -1.44
C LEU A 624 -1.25 -5.12 -1.30
N ARG A 625 -0.61 -5.54 -2.41
CA ARG A 625 0.81 -5.96 -2.40
C ARG A 625 1.77 -4.84 -2.00
N THR A 626 1.47 -3.61 -2.40
CA THR A 626 2.30 -2.45 -2.06
C THR A 626 2.19 -2.13 -0.57
N GLU A 627 0.97 -2.16 -0.02
CA GLU A 627 0.74 -1.95 1.41
C GLU A 627 1.24 -3.12 2.26
N GLU A 628 1.22 -4.35 1.75
CA GLU A 628 1.83 -5.53 2.39
C GLU A 628 3.35 -5.35 2.51
N ALA A 629 4.02 -4.96 1.42
CA ALA A 629 5.44 -4.64 1.45
C ALA A 629 5.75 -3.47 2.40
N ALA A 630 4.88 -2.47 2.46
CA ALA A 630 5.03 -1.34 3.38
C ALA A 630 4.79 -1.73 4.85
N LEU A 631 3.84 -2.63 5.13
CA LEU A 631 3.63 -3.23 6.44
C LEU A 631 4.89 -3.98 6.90
N LEU A 632 5.43 -4.83 6.04
CA LEU A 632 6.65 -5.60 6.31
C LEU A 632 7.82 -4.67 6.67
N GLN A 633 8.07 -3.63 5.85
CA GLN A 633 9.11 -2.63 6.13
C GLN A 633 8.88 -1.87 7.44
N THR A 634 7.62 -1.61 7.80
CA THR A 634 7.28 -0.94 9.06
C THR A 634 7.52 -1.88 10.24
N ALA A 635 7.10 -3.14 10.14
CA ALA A 635 7.29 -4.18 11.15
C ALA A 635 8.78 -4.47 11.42
N THR A 636 9.60 -4.58 10.37
CA THR A 636 11.05 -4.74 10.49
C THR A 636 11.70 -3.51 11.10
N SER A 637 11.28 -2.30 10.71
CA SER A 637 11.77 -1.06 11.31
C SER A 637 11.43 -0.97 12.80
N VAL A 638 10.21 -1.32 13.20
CA VAL A 638 9.80 -1.33 14.61
C VAL A 638 10.60 -2.38 15.37
N SER A 639 10.75 -3.58 14.81
CA SER A 639 11.48 -4.69 15.46
C SER A 639 12.98 -4.40 15.63
N GLY A 640 13.65 -3.86 14.60
CA GLY A 640 15.07 -3.50 14.70
C GLY A 640 15.34 -2.32 15.64
N ASN A 641 14.38 -1.39 15.76
CA ASN A 641 14.48 -0.32 16.76
C ASN A 641 14.33 -0.82 18.21
N LEU A 642 13.83 -2.05 18.42
CA LEU A 642 13.73 -2.68 19.74
C LEU A 642 15.02 -3.43 20.16
N ASP A 643 16.05 -3.54 19.30
CA ASP A 643 17.30 -4.33 19.52
C ASP A 643 18.46 -3.57 20.16
N GLY A 644 18.25 -2.30 20.49
CA GLY A 644 19.28 -1.50 21.13
C GLY A 644 19.53 -1.91 22.59
N ASP A 645 20.76 -2.37 22.89
CA ASP A 645 21.42 -2.35 24.22
C ASP A 645 21.34 -0.93 24.89
N GLU A 646 20.88 0.07 24.15
CA GLU A 646 20.76 1.48 24.52
C GLU A 646 19.32 1.94 24.88
N ILE A 647 18.30 1.07 24.84
CA ILE A 647 16.96 1.42 25.35
C ILE A 647 16.97 1.41 26.88
N ARG A 648 17.63 2.42 27.47
CA ARG A 648 17.63 2.62 28.91
C ARG A 648 16.21 2.92 29.38
N GLY A 649 15.60 1.95 30.05
CA GLY A 649 14.29 2.06 30.68
C GLY A 649 13.28 0.97 30.30
N MET A 650 13.61 0.03 29.40
CA MET A 650 12.73 -1.11 29.06
C MET A 650 13.46 -2.44 29.31
N PRO A 651 12.82 -3.43 29.97
CA PRO A 651 13.40 -4.76 30.16
C PRO A 651 13.52 -5.51 28.81
N ALA A 652 14.61 -6.26 28.63
CA ALA A 652 14.89 -7.02 27.40
C ALA A 652 13.80 -8.06 27.06
N SER A 653 13.15 -8.62 28.09
CA SER A 653 12.00 -9.51 27.94
C SER A 653 10.81 -8.83 27.26
N ARG A 654 10.53 -7.57 27.59
CA ARG A 654 9.45 -6.78 26.99
C ARG A 654 9.75 -6.44 25.54
N ALA A 655 10.98 -6.02 25.24
CA ALA A 655 11.41 -5.76 23.86
C ALA A 655 11.25 -7.01 22.97
N ARG A 656 11.65 -8.18 23.49
CA ARG A 656 11.48 -9.47 22.81
C ARG A 656 10.01 -9.85 22.63
N ALA A 657 9.19 -9.72 23.67
CA ALA A 657 7.75 -9.99 23.59
C ALA A 657 7.07 -9.11 22.54
N LEU A 658 7.43 -7.83 22.50
CA LEU A 658 6.87 -6.89 21.53
C LEU A 658 7.27 -7.26 20.09
N ARG A 659 8.51 -7.69 19.83
CA ARG A 659 8.92 -8.19 18.51
C ARG A 659 8.12 -9.41 18.05
N VAL A 660 7.95 -10.38 18.94
CA VAL A 660 7.17 -11.59 18.61
C VAL A 660 5.72 -11.21 18.29
N ARG A 661 5.12 -10.26 19.03
CA ARG A 661 3.75 -9.81 18.75
C ARG A 661 3.62 -8.98 17.47
N VAL A 662 4.63 -8.18 17.12
CA VAL A 662 4.72 -7.50 15.83
C VAL A 662 4.78 -8.51 14.69
N PHE A 663 5.55 -9.59 14.87
CA PHE A 663 5.64 -10.69 13.90
C PHE A 663 4.35 -11.52 13.81
N ASP A 664 3.70 -11.83 14.93
CA ASP A 664 2.38 -12.49 14.95
C ASP A 664 1.34 -11.70 14.13
N LEU A 665 1.34 -10.36 14.27
CA LEU A 665 0.45 -9.48 13.50
C LEU A 665 0.75 -9.53 12.01
N GLN A 666 2.03 -9.57 11.64
CA GLN A 666 2.46 -9.71 10.26
C GLN A 666 1.99 -11.05 9.66
N LEU A 667 2.22 -12.17 10.35
CA LEU A 667 1.81 -13.50 9.90
C LEU A 667 0.29 -13.60 9.75
N ALA A 668 -0.48 -13.11 10.72
CA ALA A 668 -1.94 -13.11 10.65
C ALA A 668 -2.47 -12.28 9.46
N THR A 669 -1.85 -11.13 9.20
CA THR A 669 -2.19 -10.30 8.02
C THR A 669 -1.85 -11.03 6.72
N GLN A 670 -0.70 -11.69 6.64
CA GLN A 670 -0.26 -12.42 5.44
C GLN A 670 -1.13 -13.66 5.17
N SER A 671 -1.53 -14.39 6.22
CA SER A 671 -2.48 -15.51 6.09
C SER A 671 -3.80 -15.02 5.46
N LEU A 672 -4.34 -13.91 5.98
CA LEU A 672 -5.56 -13.31 5.44
C LEU A 672 -5.42 -12.84 3.97
N ILE A 673 -4.29 -12.21 3.60
CA ILE A 673 -4.01 -11.81 2.21
C ILE A 673 -4.00 -13.03 1.28
N THR A 674 -3.41 -14.14 1.73
CA THR A 674 -3.30 -15.39 0.96
C THR A 674 -4.66 -16.05 0.74
N MET A 675 -5.59 -15.89 1.68
CA MET A 675 -6.96 -16.40 1.58
C MET A 675 -7.89 -15.49 0.76
N LEU A 676 -7.50 -14.24 0.52
CA LEU A 676 -8.33 -13.25 -0.18
C LEU A 676 -8.78 -13.70 -1.58
N PRO A 677 -7.96 -14.37 -2.42
CA PRO A 677 -8.42 -14.88 -3.72
C PRO A 677 -9.60 -15.85 -3.64
N ALA A 678 -9.75 -16.59 -2.53
CA ALA A 678 -10.86 -17.51 -2.33
C ALA A 678 -12.20 -16.76 -2.21
N THR A 679 -12.19 -15.48 -1.82
CA THR A 679 -13.38 -14.64 -1.84
C THR A 679 -13.91 -14.43 -3.25
N PHE A 680 -13.08 -14.45 -4.29
CA PHE A 680 -13.54 -14.28 -5.67
C PHE A 680 -14.25 -15.52 -6.23
N SER A 681 -14.23 -16.65 -5.51
CA SER A 681 -14.93 -17.86 -5.94
C SER A 681 -16.44 -17.64 -6.02
N ILE A 682 -17.09 -18.36 -6.94
CA ILE A 682 -18.55 -18.30 -7.12
C ILE A 682 -19.27 -18.87 -5.89
N ALA A 683 -18.59 -19.74 -5.12
CA ALA A 683 -19.12 -20.37 -3.91
C ALA A 683 -19.38 -19.36 -2.77
N VAL A 684 -18.57 -18.30 -2.65
CA VAL A 684 -18.75 -17.28 -1.62
C VAL A 684 -19.81 -16.27 -2.06
N THR A 685 -20.96 -16.29 -1.39
CA THR A 685 -22.10 -15.45 -1.70
C THR A 685 -21.83 -13.97 -1.39
N VAL A 686 -22.59 -13.07 -2.02
CA VAL A 686 -22.47 -11.62 -1.77
C VAL A 686 -22.70 -11.27 -0.30
N GLN A 687 -23.60 -11.97 0.39
CA GLN A 687 -23.86 -11.76 1.81
C GLN A 687 -22.72 -12.24 2.71
N GLN A 688 -22.11 -13.38 2.39
CA GLN A 688 -20.92 -13.84 3.10
C GLN A 688 -19.78 -12.84 2.93
N ARG A 689 -19.60 -12.27 1.74
CA ARG A 689 -18.63 -11.18 1.50
C ARG A 689 -18.96 -9.93 2.32
N ALA A 690 -20.23 -9.54 2.40
CA ALA A 690 -20.65 -8.41 3.22
C ALA A 690 -20.38 -8.65 4.71
N ARG A 691 -20.60 -9.87 5.20
CA ARG A 691 -20.30 -10.23 6.58
C ARG A 691 -18.79 -10.22 6.86
N LEU A 692 -17.99 -10.83 5.99
CA LEU A 692 -16.53 -10.78 6.07
C LEU A 692 -16.01 -9.33 6.03
N ALA A 693 -16.60 -8.48 5.18
CA ALA A 693 -16.28 -7.05 5.13
C ALA A 693 -16.68 -6.33 6.44
N ALA A 694 -17.81 -6.68 7.06
CA ALA A 694 -18.21 -6.13 8.36
C ALA A 694 -17.26 -6.56 9.48
N ASP A 695 -16.84 -7.83 9.51
CA ASP A 695 -15.87 -8.32 10.50
C ASP A 695 -14.49 -7.67 10.33
N LEU A 696 -14.12 -7.29 9.10
CA LEU A 696 -12.94 -6.46 8.81
C LEU A 696 -13.11 -4.99 9.26
N LEU A 697 -14.31 -4.40 9.08
CA LEU A 697 -14.61 -3.07 9.62
C LEU A 697 -14.54 -3.06 11.15
N GLU A 698 -14.95 -4.14 11.82
CA GLU A 698 -14.79 -4.31 13.27
C GLU A 698 -13.30 -4.32 13.68
N VAL A 699 -12.43 -4.92 12.86
CA VAL A 699 -10.97 -4.85 13.06
C VAL A 699 -10.48 -3.40 12.98
N GLN A 700 -10.95 -2.62 12.01
CA GLN A 700 -10.61 -1.20 11.89
C GLN A 700 -11.09 -0.37 13.10
N GLU A 701 -12.32 -0.61 13.56
CA GLU A 701 -12.88 0.07 14.73
C GLU A 701 -12.07 -0.22 15.99
N ARG A 702 -11.67 -1.49 16.18
CA ARG A 702 -10.84 -1.92 17.32
C ARG A 702 -9.43 -1.34 17.26
N ILE A 703 -8.83 -1.21 16.08
CA ILE A 703 -7.56 -0.49 15.91
C ILE A 703 -7.72 0.97 16.37
N ASP A 704 -8.78 1.65 15.92
CA ASP A 704 -9.02 3.05 16.29
C ASP A 704 -9.29 3.22 17.80
N SER A 705 -9.95 2.26 18.44
CA SER A 705 -10.19 2.27 19.90
C SER A 705 -8.90 2.07 20.70
N TYR A 706 -8.04 1.12 20.33
CA TYR A 706 -6.74 0.91 20.99
C TYR A 706 -5.82 2.12 20.87
N ARG A 707 -5.78 2.77 19.70
CA ARG A 707 -5.03 4.02 19.51
C ARG A 707 -5.56 5.18 20.34
N ALA A 708 -6.88 5.25 20.51
CA ALA A 708 -7.48 6.26 21.38
C ALA A 708 -7.06 6.02 22.84
N ALA A 709 -7.10 4.77 23.29
CA ALA A 709 -6.70 4.37 24.65
C ALA A 709 -5.23 4.71 24.95
N THR A 710 -4.30 4.43 24.04
CA THR A 710 -2.87 4.76 24.22
C THR A 710 -2.61 6.27 24.34
N ARG A 711 -3.45 7.13 23.73
CA ARG A 711 -3.25 8.59 23.71
C ARG A 711 -3.81 9.31 24.93
N THR A 712 -4.91 8.82 25.48
CA THR A 712 -5.59 9.47 26.62
C THR A 712 -5.03 9.00 27.96
N GLY A 713 -4.11 8.03 27.97
CA GLY A 713 -3.74 7.27 29.17
C GLY A 713 -4.89 6.38 29.63
N PRO A 714 -4.69 5.55 30.67
CA PRO A 714 -5.75 4.73 31.25
C PRO A 714 -6.73 5.64 31.98
N GLY A 715 -7.68 6.23 31.23
CA GLY A 715 -8.85 6.88 31.82
C GLY A 715 -9.77 5.84 32.47
N PRO A 716 -10.71 6.26 33.32
CA PRO A 716 -11.64 5.35 34.03
C PRO A 716 -12.51 4.48 33.09
N ALA A 717 -12.48 4.73 31.78
CA ALA A 717 -13.13 3.92 30.75
C ALA A 717 -12.38 2.61 30.40
N VAL A 718 -11.09 2.47 30.74
CA VAL A 718 -10.38 1.18 30.54
C VAL A 718 -10.89 0.11 31.51
N GLY A 719 -11.37 0.55 32.69
CA GLY A 719 -12.15 -0.27 33.61
C GLY A 719 -13.56 -0.63 33.11
N SER A 720 -14.00 -0.16 31.93
CA SER A 720 -15.25 -0.60 31.32
C SER A 720 -15.05 -1.46 30.07
N ALA A 721 -13.95 -1.30 29.31
CA ALA A 721 -13.64 -2.15 28.15
C ALA A 721 -12.97 -3.48 28.56
N ALA A 722 -11.97 -3.44 29.45
CA ALA A 722 -11.37 -4.67 30.01
C ALA A 722 -12.31 -5.36 31.03
N ALA A 723 -13.18 -4.60 31.72
CA ALA A 723 -14.25 -5.17 32.53
C ALA A 723 -15.48 -5.61 31.70
N HIS A 724 -15.64 -5.17 30.45
CA HIS A 724 -16.63 -5.75 29.53
C HIS A 724 -16.20 -7.16 29.08
N ASP A 725 -14.90 -7.42 28.97
CA ASP A 725 -14.39 -8.78 28.73
C ASP A 725 -14.36 -9.61 30.02
N ALA A 726 -13.92 -9.05 31.17
CA ALA A 726 -13.82 -9.79 32.43
C ALA A 726 -15.16 -10.03 33.17
N ARG A 727 -16.20 -9.21 32.98
CA ARG A 727 -17.57 -9.48 33.50
C ARG A 727 -18.41 -10.37 32.57
N ARG A 728 -17.86 -10.81 31.43
CA ARG A 728 -18.51 -11.76 30.48
C ARG A 728 -18.13 -13.23 30.71
N ASP A 729 -17.32 -13.50 31.73
CA ASP A 729 -16.96 -14.86 32.19
C ASP A 729 -17.80 -15.34 33.38
N GLU A 730 -18.81 -14.56 33.82
CA GLU A 730 -19.93 -15.16 34.56
C GLU A 730 -20.79 -15.98 33.59
N PRO A 731 -21.28 -17.18 33.98
CA PRO A 731 -22.06 -18.05 33.11
C PRO A 731 -23.45 -17.45 32.89
N SER A 732 -23.55 -16.49 31.98
CA SER A 732 -24.81 -15.97 31.47
C SER A 732 -25.49 -17.05 30.64
N THR A 733 -26.73 -17.38 30.99
CA THR A 733 -27.55 -18.46 30.44
C THR A 733 -28.06 -18.20 29.00
N ALA A 734 -27.58 -17.15 28.33
CA ALA A 734 -28.00 -16.76 26.98
C ALA A 734 -26.78 -16.61 26.04
N PRO A 735 -26.75 -17.28 24.87
CA PRO A 735 -25.60 -17.26 23.97
C PRO A 735 -25.46 -15.91 23.23
N ASP A 736 -24.25 -15.34 23.25
CA ASP A 736 -23.85 -14.13 22.51
C ASP A 736 -23.66 -14.45 21.00
N PRO A 737 -24.39 -13.81 20.06
CA PRO A 737 -24.29 -14.08 18.63
C PRO A 737 -22.93 -13.71 17.99
N ALA A 738 -22.06 -12.98 18.70
CA ALA A 738 -20.67 -12.74 18.28
C ALA A 738 -19.72 -13.90 18.65
N ARG A 739 -20.14 -14.83 19.52
CA ARG A 739 -19.40 -16.04 19.92
C ARG A 739 -19.82 -17.31 19.16
N SER A 740 -20.92 -17.29 18.41
CA SER A 740 -21.27 -18.39 17.53
C SER A 740 -20.29 -18.43 16.36
N GLY A 741 -19.47 -19.48 16.28
CA GLY A 741 -18.61 -19.75 15.13
C GLY A 741 -19.40 -19.75 13.82
N PRO A 742 -18.71 -19.68 12.66
CA PRO A 742 -19.41 -19.66 11.38
C PRO A 742 -20.42 -20.82 11.30
N PRO A 743 -21.65 -20.57 10.82
CA PRO A 743 -22.62 -21.65 10.62
C PRO A 743 -21.98 -22.78 9.80
N ALA A 744 -22.20 -24.05 10.20
CA ALA A 744 -21.65 -25.21 9.50
C ALA A 744 -22.00 -25.24 8.00
N GLU A 745 -23.05 -24.52 7.62
CA GLU A 745 -23.55 -24.36 6.25
C GLU A 745 -22.70 -23.45 5.35
N TRP A 746 -21.72 -22.71 5.90
CA TRP A 746 -20.86 -21.82 5.10
C TRP A 746 -19.82 -22.61 4.28
N PRO A 747 -19.53 -22.18 3.02
CA PRO A 747 -18.43 -22.71 2.22
C PRO A 747 -17.13 -22.71 3.00
N GLN A 748 -16.30 -23.72 2.78
CA GLN A 748 -15.04 -23.89 3.50
C GLN A 748 -14.13 -22.65 3.35
N GLU A 749 -14.13 -22.05 2.16
CA GLU A 749 -13.41 -20.82 1.83
C GLU A 749 -13.83 -19.65 2.72
N ALA A 750 -15.14 -19.42 2.88
CA ALA A 750 -15.67 -18.33 3.69
C ALA A 750 -15.35 -18.52 5.18
N ARG A 751 -15.41 -19.75 5.69
CA ARG A 751 -15.03 -20.07 7.07
C ARG A 751 -13.54 -19.84 7.33
N ARG A 752 -12.67 -20.24 6.40
CA ARG A 752 -11.22 -19.98 6.49
C ARG A 752 -10.93 -18.49 6.59
N ILE A 753 -11.53 -17.67 5.73
CA ILE A 753 -11.32 -16.22 5.75
C ILE A 753 -11.79 -15.62 7.08
N LEU A 754 -12.95 -16.06 7.59
CA LEU A 754 -13.44 -15.61 8.89
C LEU A 754 -12.47 -16.00 10.03
N GLY A 755 -11.92 -17.22 9.98
CA GLY A 755 -10.87 -17.68 10.90
C GLY A 755 -9.65 -16.77 10.86
N SER A 756 -9.12 -16.47 9.67
CA SER A 756 -7.97 -15.56 9.50
C SER A 756 -8.26 -14.12 9.97
N ILE A 757 -9.49 -13.62 9.82
CA ILE A 757 -9.93 -12.33 10.39
C ILE A 757 -9.90 -12.39 11.93
N GLY A 758 -10.38 -13.49 12.51
CA GLY A 758 -10.32 -13.74 13.95
C GLY A 758 -8.89 -13.79 14.47
N GLU A 759 -7.97 -14.43 13.74
CA GLU A 759 -6.56 -14.47 14.09
C GLU A 759 -5.89 -13.10 14.04
N LEU A 760 -6.20 -12.30 13.02
CA LEU A 760 -5.74 -10.92 12.89
C LEU A 760 -6.20 -10.09 14.09
N ARG A 761 -7.48 -10.20 14.45
CA ARG A 761 -8.06 -9.53 15.62
C ARG A 761 -7.33 -9.93 16.90
N ALA A 762 -7.11 -11.23 17.10
CA ALA A 762 -6.42 -11.74 18.28
C ALA A 762 -4.94 -11.30 18.32
N ALA A 763 -4.27 -11.19 17.17
CA ALA A 763 -2.90 -10.67 17.09
C ALA A 763 -2.82 -9.18 17.46
N ILE A 764 -3.77 -8.37 17.00
CA ILE A 764 -3.89 -6.95 17.38
C ILE A 764 -4.09 -6.81 18.89
N SER A 765 -5.00 -7.58 19.49
CA SER A 765 -5.24 -7.56 20.94
C SER A 765 -4.00 -7.96 21.73
N ARG A 766 -3.33 -9.08 21.38
CA ARG A 766 -2.10 -9.50 22.05
C ARG A 766 -0.97 -8.47 21.96
N LEU A 767 -0.86 -7.74 20.84
CA LEU A 767 0.12 -6.66 20.68
C LEU A 767 -0.21 -5.48 21.59
N HIS A 768 -1.49 -5.08 21.66
CA HIS A 768 -1.95 -4.01 22.54
C HIS A 768 -1.74 -4.35 24.02
N ASP A 769 -2.02 -5.59 24.43
CA ASP A 769 -1.82 -6.03 25.83
C ASP A 769 -0.36 -5.86 26.26
N VAL A 770 0.60 -6.30 25.46
CA VAL A 770 2.04 -6.14 25.75
C VAL A 770 2.48 -4.66 25.70
N GLN A 771 1.81 -3.84 24.88
CA GLN A 771 2.04 -2.40 24.81
C GLN A 771 1.57 -1.68 26.10
N VAL A 772 0.51 -2.16 26.76
CA VAL A 772 -0.10 -1.51 27.94
C VAL A 772 0.32 -2.15 29.28
N ALA A 773 0.70 -3.43 29.32
CA ALA A 773 0.91 -4.24 30.52
C ALA A 773 1.86 -3.66 31.61
N GLU A 774 2.76 -2.73 31.28
CA GLU A 774 3.68 -2.12 32.26
C GLU A 774 3.11 -0.85 32.94
N GLU A 775 1.93 -0.33 32.56
CA GLU A 775 1.34 0.81 33.29
C GLU A 775 0.88 0.45 34.71
N VAL A 776 0.55 -0.82 34.96
CA VAL A 776 0.00 -1.32 36.24
C VAL A 776 1.08 -1.79 37.22
N GLU A 777 2.09 -2.54 36.78
CA GLU A 777 3.15 -3.06 37.69
C GLU A 777 4.21 -2.01 38.05
N THR A 778 4.53 -1.06 37.17
CA THR A 778 5.58 -0.05 37.42
C THR A 778 5.17 0.99 38.48
N HIS A 779 3.87 1.21 38.69
CA HIS A 779 3.36 2.08 39.78
C HIS A 779 3.27 1.36 41.13
N ALA A 780 3.04 0.05 41.15
CA ALA A 780 2.94 -0.73 42.40
C ALA A 780 4.30 -1.12 42.99
N MET A 781 5.31 -1.41 42.15
CA MET A 781 6.67 -1.77 42.60
C MET A 781 7.55 -0.55 42.97
N ALA A 782 7.14 0.67 42.63
CA ALA A 782 7.88 1.88 43.00
C ALA A 782 7.77 2.24 44.50
N GLU A 783 6.82 1.64 45.23
CA GLU A 783 6.63 1.90 46.67
C GLU A 783 7.18 0.80 47.59
N THR A 784 7.56 -0.38 47.09
CA THR A 784 7.87 -1.53 47.98
C THR A 784 8.95 -2.49 47.48
N SER A 785 10.12 -2.04 47.00
CA SER A 785 11.31 -2.93 47.02
C SER A 785 12.63 -2.21 46.75
N HIS A 786 13.65 -2.57 47.54
CA HIS A 786 15.04 -2.31 47.19
C HIS A 786 15.35 -2.85 45.79
N PRO A 787 16.12 -2.11 44.98
CA PRO A 787 16.45 -2.53 43.61
C PRO A 787 17.19 -3.88 43.67
N PRO A 788 16.74 -4.92 42.93
CA PRO A 788 17.61 -6.05 42.68
C PRO A 788 18.83 -5.48 41.96
N THR A 789 20.02 -5.86 42.45
CA THR A 789 21.30 -5.47 41.85
C THR A 789 21.22 -5.81 40.37
N ALA A 790 21.10 -4.78 39.53
CA ALA A 790 21.16 -4.91 38.10
C ALA A 790 22.49 -5.57 37.76
N GLY A 791 22.46 -6.88 37.53
CA GLY A 791 23.59 -7.60 37.01
C GLY A 791 23.99 -6.89 35.73
N ARG A 792 25.17 -6.26 35.75
CA ARG A 792 25.87 -5.90 34.51
C ARG A 792 25.77 -7.12 33.61
N GLY A 793 25.09 -6.99 32.47
CA GLY A 793 25.21 -7.97 31.41
C GLY A 793 26.70 -8.30 31.23
N PRO A 794 27.07 -9.58 31.05
CA PRO A 794 28.45 -10.00 31.03
C PRO A 794 29.24 -9.11 30.06
N ALA A 795 30.31 -8.50 30.57
CA ALA A 795 31.19 -7.67 29.74
C ALA A 795 31.58 -8.45 28.48
N PRO A 796 31.65 -7.81 27.30
CA PRO A 796 31.96 -8.50 26.06
C PRO A 796 33.20 -9.38 26.24
N SER A 797 33.08 -10.65 25.88
CA SER A 797 34.15 -11.63 26.06
C SER A 797 35.45 -11.13 25.41
N ALA A 798 36.60 -11.54 25.94
CA ALA A 798 37.89 -11.14 25.41
C ALA A 798 38.01 -11.43 23.90
N ASP A 799 37.35 -12.49 23.43
CA ASP A 799 37.36 -12.91 22.03
C ASP A 799 36.50 -12.04 21.12
N ALA A 800 35.37 -11.52 21.59
CA ALA A 800 34.56 -10.53 20.86
C ALA A 800 35.32 -9.22 20.68
N ARG A 801 36.04 -8.76 21.72
CA ARG A 801 36.91 -7.57 21.65
C ARG A 801 38.08 -7.76 20.69
N ARG A 802 38.72 -8.94 20.71
CA ARG A 802 39.79 -9.29 19.76
C ARG A 802 39.28 -9.42 18.32
N ALA A 803 38.06 -9.89 18.10
CA ALA A 803 37.46 -9.99 16.77
C ALA A 803 37.11 -8.61 16.21
N ALA A 804 36.51 -7.74 17.00
CA ALA A 804 36.23 -6.35 16.61
C ALA A 804 37.52 -5.57 16.30
N ALA A 805 38.57 -5.75 17.11
CA ALA A 805 39.87 -5.16 16.85
C ALA A 805 40.47 -5.63 15.52
N ARG A 806 40.48 -6.95 15.26
CA ARG A 806 40.98 -7.51 13.99
C ARG A 806 40.22 -7.00 12.76
N THR A 807 38.90 -6.78 12.87
CA THR A 807 38.12 -6.20 11.78
C THR A 807 38.46 -4.74 11.55
N ALA A 808 38.60 -3.94 12.62
CA ALA A 808 39.01 -2.55 12.52
C ALA A 808 40.43 -2.39 11.95
N ASP A 809 41.36 -3.27 12.32
CA ASP A 809 42.73 -3.29 11.79
C ASP A 809 42.71 -3.54 10.26
N LYS A 810 41.90 -4.50 9.78
CA LYS A 810 41.73 -4.75 8.34
C LYS A 810 41.12 -3.56 7.60
N GLN A 811 40.06 -2.96 8.16
CA GLN A 811 39.40 -1.81 7.56
C GLN A 811 40.29 -0.57 7.53
N ALA A 812 41.16 -0.39 8.53
CA ALA A 812 42.13 0.71 8.54
C ALA A 812 43.14 0.59 7.38
N VAL A 813 43.64 -0.62 7.12
CA VAL A 813 44.51 -0.89 5.96
C VAL A 813 43.75 -0.66 4.65
N GLN A 814 42.52 -1.17 4.54
CA GLN A 814 41.68 -0.92 3.36
C GLN A 814 41.43 0.59 3.14
N ALA A 815 41.15 1.36 4.19
CA ALA A 815 40.94 2.80 4.11
C ALA A 815 42.21 3.53 3.65
N ALA A 816 43.37 3.13 4.14
CA ALA A 816 44.66 3.70 3.73
C ALA A 816 44.93 3.45 2.24
N VAL A 817 44.84 2.19 1.82
CA VAL A 817 45.12 1.76 0.44
C VAL A 817 44.10 2.35 -0.53
N SER A 818 42.81 2.33 -0.19
CA SER A 818 41.73 2.90 -1.01
C SER A 818 41.91 4.41 -1.19
N THR A 819 42.09 5.15 -0.10
CA THR A 819 42.24 6.61 -0.15
C THR A 819 43.51 7.02 -0.89
N GLY A 820 44.64 6.35 -0.62
CA GLY A 820 45.91 6.62 -1.28
C GLY A 820 45.88 6.31 -2.79
N LEU A 821 45.32 5.16 -3.17
CA LEU A 821 45.21 4.79 -4.59
C LEU A 821 44.21 5.70 -5.33
N ALA A 822 43.12 6.11 -4.70
CA ALA A 822 42.16 7.03 -5.28
C ALA A 822 42.75 8.43 -5.51
N LEU A 823 43.54 8.94 -4.57
CA LEU A 823 44.25 10.21 -4.74
C LEU A 823 45.30 10.12 -5.83
N PHE A 824 46.09 9.03 -5.85
CA PHE A 824 47.10 8.81 -6.90
C PHE A 824 46.47 8.77 -8.30
N LEU A 825 45.37 8.02 -8.47
CA LEU A 825 44.65 7.93 -9.74
C LEU A 825 43.92 9.24 -10.08
N GLY A 826 43.34 9.93 -9.09
CA GLY A 826 42.71 11.23 -9.25
C GLY A 826 43.70 12.33 -9.68
N GLY A 827 44.95 12.26 -9.23
CA GLY A 827 46.01 13.18 -9.63
C GLY A 827 46.33 13.18 -11.14
N PHE A 828 45.99 12.11 -11.87
CA PHE A 828 46.07 12.08 -13.33
C PHE A 828 44.91 12.80 -14.02
N VAL A 829 43.78 13.00 -13.32
CA VAL A 829 42.62 13.76 -13.82
C VAL A 829 42.81 15.24 -13.49
N SER A 830 43.08 15.56 -12.23
CA SER A 830 43.31 16.94 -11.79
C SER A 830 44.26 17.01 -10.60
N THR A 831 45.36 17.75 -10.76
CA THR A 831 46.30 18.03 -9.67
C THR A 831 45.74 18.99 -8.62
N SER A 832 44.76 19.83 -8.99
CA SER A 832 44.10 20.80 -8.11
C SER A 832 42.92 20.21 -7.34
N HIS A 833 42.24 19.19 -7.86
CA HIS A 833 40.96 18.69 -7.33
C HIS A 833 40.97 17.25 -6.81
N GLN A 834 42.07 16.49 -6.95
CA GLN A 834 42.23 15.06 -6.56
C GLN A 834 41.54 14.60 -5.26
N TYR A 835 41.31 15.49 -4.30
CA TYR A 835 40.56 15.24 -3.06
C TYR A 835 39.12 14.71 -3.29
N TRP A 836 38.46 14.99 -4.43
CA TRP A 836 37.12 14.42 -4.69
C TRP A 836 37.13 12.91 -4.89
N ALA A 837 38.26 12.32 -5.26
CA ALA A 837 38.41 10.87 -5.33
C ALA A 837 38.54 10.24 -3.94
N ALA A 838 39.16 10.95 -2.99
CA ALA A 838 39.40 10.45 -1.64
C ALA A 838 38.11 10.28 -0.82
N MET A 839 37.17 11.23 -0.91
CA MET A 839 35.97 11.20 -0.07
C MET A 839 35.07 9.98 -0.36
N PRO A 840 34.74 9.64 -1.62
CA PRO A 840 34.07 8.39 -1.98
C PRO A 840 34.90 7.15 -1.63
N ALA A 841 36.23 7.19 -1.86
CA ALA A 841 37.12 6.08 -1.55
C ALA A 841 37.12 5.69 -0.05
N PHE A 842 36.93 6.68 0.83
CA PHE A 842 36.77 6.50 2.26
C PHE A 842 35.33 6.16 2.67
N GLN A 843 34.32 6.87 2.14
CA GLN A 843 32.92 6.75 2.58
C GLN A 843 32.21 5.48 2.07
N VAL A 844 32.62 4.95 0.92
CA VAL A 844 32.02 3.76 0.29
C VAL A 844 32.47 2.47 0.98
N LEU A 845 33.66 2.47 1.60
CA LEU A 845 34.18 1.32 2.35
C LEU A 845 33.24 0.93 3.50
N SER A 846 32.87 -0.35 3.53
CA SER A 846 31.86 -0.89 4.44
C SER A 846 32.29 -2.26 4.99
N GLY A 847 31.45 -2.87 5.84
CA GLY A 847 31.76 -4.17 6.45
C GLY A 847 31.67 -5.37 5.49
N SER A 848 31.14 -5.18 4.28
CA SER A 848 30.95 -6.25 3.30
C SER A 848 31.08 -5.76 1.85
N ASP A 849 31.55 -6.65 0.97
CA ASP A 849 31.86 -6.33 -0.44
C ASP A 849 30.63 -5.93 -1.26
N ALA A 850 29.49 -6.59 -1.04
CA ALA A 850 28.24 -6.29 -1.73
C ALA A 850 27.71 -4.88 -1.36
N GLU A 851 27.89 -4.48 -0.10
CA GLU A 851 27.49 -3.17 0.39
C GLU A 851 28.39 -2.06 -0.16
N THR A 852 29.71 -2.28 -0.19
CA THR A 852 30.65 -1.36 -0.83
C THR A 852 30.33 -1.18 -2.31
N ARG A 853 29.94 -2.24 -3.03
CA ARG A 853 29.48 -2.13 -4.42
C ARG A 853 28.22 -1.29 -4.56
N SER A 854 27.20 -1.57 -3.74
CA SER A 854 25.94 -0.82 -3.79
C SER A 854 26.14 0.66 -3.45
N LYS A 855 26.93 0.97 -2.41
CA LYS A 855 27.25 2.36 -2.02
C LYS A 855 28.08 3.06 -3.09
N GLY A 856 29.01 2.37 -3.73
CA GLY A 856 29.82 2.91 -4.83
C GLY A 856 28.94 3.33 -6.00
N PHE A 857 28.06 2.45 -6.46
CA PHE A 857 27.11 2.76 -7.54
C PHE A 857 26.14 3.89 -7.15
N GLN A 858 25.55 3.81 -5.95
CA GLN A 858 24.66 4.85 -5.43
C GLN A 858 25.36 6.21 -5.34
N ARG A 859 26.65 6.25 -4.98
CA ARG A 859 27.42 7.50 -4.89
C ARG A 859 27.64 8.13 -6.25
N ILE A 860 27.97 7.34 -7.27
CA ILE A 860 28.11 7.82 -8.66
C ILE A 860 26.80 8.44 -9.13
N VAL A 861 25.68 7.71 -9.02
CA VAL A 861 24.36 8.19 -9.44
C VAL A 861 23.93 9.44 -8.66
N ALA A 862 24.15 9.45 -7.34
CA ALA A 862 23.85 10.59 -6.49
C ALA A 862 24.66 11.84 -6.85
N THR A 863 25.93 11.67 -7.24
CA THR A 863 26.78 12.79 -7.64
C THR A 863 26.38 13.35 -9.00
N ILE A 864 26.04 12.48 -9.98
CA ILE A 864 25.48 12.90 -11.28
C ILE A 864 24.21 13.74 -11.05
N GLY A 865 23.24 13.17 -10.33
CA GLY A 865 21.97 13.85 -10.07
C GLY A 865 22.14 15.13 -9.26
N GLY A 866 22.90 15.08 -8.17
CA GLY A 866 23.07 16.22 -7.25
C GLY A 866 23.79 17.39 -7.90
N SER A 867 24.89 17.14 -8.62
CA SER A 867 25.62 18.18 -9.35
C SER A 867 24.81 18.73 -10.53
N GLY A 868 24.09 17.87 -11.28
CA GLY A 868 23.25 18.31 -12.40
C GLY A 868 22.09 19.22 -11.97
N VAL A 869 21.40 18.87 -10.89
CA VAL A 869 20.33 19.71 -10.31
C VAL A 869 20.90 21.03 -9.77
N ALA A 870 22.02 20.99 -9.06
CA ALA A 870 22.68 22.19 -8.53
C ALA A 870 23.04 23.18 -9.65
N PHE A 871 23.69 22.68 -10.71
CA PHE A 871 24.12 23.48 -11.84
C PHE A 871 22.93 24.08 -12.62
N THR A 872 21.92 23.26 -12.88
CA THR A 872 20.71 23.73 -13.58
C THR A 872 20.02 24.85 -12.79
N LEU A 873 19.91 24.69 -11.46
CA LEU A 873 19.34 25.71 -10.60
C LEU A 873 20.20 26.97 -10.53
N ALA A 874 21.53 26.85 -10.42
CA ALA A 874 22.46 27.97 -10.39
C ALA A 874 22.38 28.82 -11.67
N VAL A 875 22.36 28.17 -12.83
CA VAL A 875 22.26 28.84 -14.15
C VAL A 875 20.90 29.52 -14.32
N VAL A 876 19.80 28.82 -14.03
CA VAL A 876 18.44 29.38 -14.19
C VAL A 876 18.18 30.53 -13.22
N ALA A 877 18.70 30.45 -11.99
CA ALA A 877 18.55 31.49 -10.97
C ALA A 877 19.59 32.62 -11.09
N GLY A 878 20.53 32.54 -12.03
CA GLY A 878 21.57 33.56 -12.21
C GLY A 878 22.53 33.70 -11.02
N HIS A 879 22.81 32.62 -10.29
CA HIS A 879 23.65 32.62 -9.09
C HIS A 879 23.12 33.52 -7.95
N ASP A 880 21.79 33.76 -7.91
CA ASP A 880 21.15 34.59 -6.89
C ASP A 880 21.27 33.95 -5.48
N PRO A 881 21.86 34.66 -4.48
CA PRO A 881 21.86 34.22 -3.09
C PRO A 881 20.45 33.94 -2.53
N GLY A 882 19.43 34.61 -3.07
CA GLY A 882 18.01 34.39 -2.74
C GLY A 882 17.53 32.97 -3.03
N VAL A 883 18.19 32.24 -3.95
CA VAL A 883 17.90 30.83 -4.27
C VAL A 883 18.90 29.89 -3.60
N ALA A 884 20.18 30.25 -3.57
CA ALA A 884 21.23 29.40 -3.00
C ALA A 884 21.08 29.18 -1.49
N ILE A 885 20.71 30.20 -0.71
CA ILE A 885 20.56 30.09 0.75
C ILE A 885 19.39 29.17 1.15
N PRO A 886 18.16 29.34 0.61
CA PRO A 886 17.08 28.39 0.85
C PRO A 886 17.43 26.96 0.41
N LEU A 887 18.17 26.81 -0.70
CA LEU A 887 18.60 25.50 -1.19
C LEU A 887 19.61 24.84 -0.24
N LEU A 888 20.53 25.59 0.37
CA LEU A 888 21.43 25.09 1.41
C LEU A 888 20.67 24.64 2.66
N ILE A 889 19.71 25.46 3.13
CA ILE A 889 18.86 25.15 4.29
C ILE A 889 18.05 23.87 4.02
N LEU A 890 17.40 23.79 2.86
CA LEU A 890 16.63 22.64 2.42
C LEU A 890 17.52 21.39 2.32
N SER A 891 18.70 21.52 1.73
CA SER A 891 19.62 20.40 1.56
C SER A 891 20.14 19.89 2.90
N ALA A 892 20.50 20.77 3.83
CA ALA A 892 20.93 20.41 5.17
C ALA A 892 19.80 19.71 5.95
N PHE A 893 18.58 20.24 5.87
CA PHE A 893 17.41 19.65 6.51
C PHE A 893 17.08 18.26 5.94
N VAL A 894 16.91 18.14 4.62
CA VAL A 894 16.51 16.90 3.96
C VAL A 894 17.59 15.82 4.11
N MET A 895 18.87 16.18 3.97
CA MET A 895 20.01 15.29 4.22
C MET A 895 19.96 14.71 5.64
N SER A 896 19.66 15.53 6.64
CA SER A 896 19.54 15.07 8.03
C SER A 896 18.28 14.23 8.26
N PHE A 897 17.16 14.62 7.64
CA PHE A 897 15.86 13.93 7.75
C PHE A 897 15.87 12.51 7.17
N ILE A 898 16.57 12.28 6.04
CA ILE A 898 16.58 10.97 5.37
C ILE A 898 17.82 10.12 5.64
N ARG A 899 18.74 10.60 6.50
CA ARG A 899 20.04 9.98 6.81
C ARG A 899 19.93 8.49 7.19
N SER A 900 18.92 8.12 7.97
CA SER A 900 18.70 6.74 8.42
C SER A 900 17.88 5.89 7.44
N VAL A 901 17.28 6.49 6.41
CA VAL A 901 16.32 5.82 5.52
C VAL A 901 16.92 5.46 4.17
N SER A 902 17.68 6.36 3.54
CA SER A 902 18.27 6.09 2.23
C SER A 902 19.64 6.73 2.07
N PRO A 903 20.73 5.92 2.12
CA PRO A 903 22.08 6.41 1.89
C PRO A 903 22.27 7.06 0.52
N ALA A 904 21.59 6.54 -0.51
CA ALA A 904 21.63 7.08 -1.87
C ALA A 904 21.09 8.51 -1.91
N TRP A 905 19.90 8.75 -1.34
CA TRP A 905 19.34 10.10 -1.29
C TRP A 905 20.13 11.01 -0.34
N THR A 906 20.68 10.51 0.77
CA THR A 906 21.59 11.30 1.61
C THR A 906 22.82 11.76 0.83
N ALA A 907 23.42 10.88 0.02
CA ALA A 907 24.55 11.23 -0.84
C ALA A 907 24.17 12.25 -1.92
N PHE A 908 22.95 12.17 -2.47
CA PHE A 908 22.44 13.14 -3.45
C PHE A 908 22.33 14.53 -2.82
N TRP A 909 21.64 14.64 -1.68
CA TRP A 909 21.45 15.93 -0.99
C TRP A 909 22.76 16.49 -0.43
N MET A 910 23.69 15.63 -0.01
CA MET A 910 25.05 16.05 0.37
C MET A 910 25.82 16.61 -0.84
N THR A 911 25.71 15.97 -2.00
CA THR A 911 26.35 16.45 -3.23
C THR A 911 25.78 17.80 -3.63
N LEU A 912 24.45 17.93 -3.63
CA LEU A 912 23.71 19.15 -3.90
C LEU A 912 24.12 20.27 -2.94
N LEU A 913 24.12 20.01 -1.62
CA LEU A 913 24.59 20.95 -0.60
C LEU A 913 26.00 21.46 -0.92
N LEU A 914 26.93 20.56 -1.22
CA LEU A 914 28.30 20.95 -1.50
C LEU A 914 28.43 21.69 -2.84
N ALA A 915 27.70 21.29 -3.88
CA ALA A 915 27.66 22.03 -5.15
C ALA A 915 27.11 23.45 -4.99
N THR A 916 26.06 23.64 -4.19
CA THR A 916 25.53 24.97 -3.87
C THR A 916 26.50 25.79 -3.01
N VAL A 917 27.33 25.16 -2.17
CA VAL A 917 28.43 25.88 -1.50
C VAL A 917 29.44 26.43 -2.52
N TYR A 918 29.79 25.66 -3.55
CA TYR A 918 30.69 26.14 -4.63
C TYR A 918 30.07 27.25 -5.47
N ASP A 919 28.76 27.19 -5.69
CA ASP A 919 27.98 28.25 -6.32
C ASP A 919 28.08 29.57 -5.54
N VAL A 920 27.83 29.51 -4.22
CA VAL A 920 27.96 30.68 -3.31
C VAL A 920 29.41 31.21 -3.24
N LEU A 921 30.41 30.33 -3.38
CA LEU A 921 31.82 30.71 -3.44
C LEU A 921 32.26 31.23 -4.82
N GLY A 922 31.38 31.23 -5.83
CA GLY A 922 31.69 31.72 -7.19
C GLY A 922 32.66 30.84 -7.99
N THR A 923 32.74 29.54 -7.65
CA THR A 923 33.73 28.59 -8.23
C THR A 923 33.08 27.44 -9.02
N LEU A 924 31.75 27.46 -9.19
CA LEU A 924 31.00 26.44 -9.91
C LEU A 924 31.06 26.66 -11.43
N ASN A 925 31.83 25.84 -12.14
CA ASN A 925 31.92 25.83 -13.60
C ASN A 925 31.66 24.42 -14.17
N VAL A 926 31.42 24.32 -15.49
CA VAL A 926 31.19 23.05 -16.21
C VAL A 926 32.36 22.08 -15.99
N GLU A 927 33.59 22.57 -16.14
CA GLU A 927 34.81 21.79 -15.91
C GLU A 927 34.88 21.21 -14.49
N THR A 928 34.51 22.00 -13.47
CA THR A 928 34.48 21.55 -12.06
C THR A 928 33.49 20.39 -11.85
N ILE A 929 32.38 20.37 -12.59
CA ILE A 929 31.37 19.30 -12.50
C ILE A 929 31.87 18.02 -13.17
N GLU A 930 32.50 18.14 -14.35
CA GLU A 930 33.07 17.01 -15.08
C GLU A 930 34.19 16.33 -14.28
N ILE A 931 35.12 17.12 -13.73
CA ILE A 931 36.19 16.61 -12.85
C ILE A 931 35.60 15.91 -11.64
N ARG A 932 34.61 16.52 -10.98
CA ARG A 932 33.95 15.95 -9.80
C ARG A 932 33.28 14.61 -10.11
N LEU A 933 32.68 14.47 -11.30
CA LEU A 933 32.08 13.20 -11.73
C LEU A 933 33.15 12.12 -11.95
N ALA A 934 34.22 12.45 -12.68
CA ALA A 934 35.31 11.54 -12.98
C ALA A 934 36.03 11.05 -11.70
N GLU A 935 36.45 11.97 -10.84
CA GLU A 935 37.16 11.65 -9.60
C GLU A 935 36.28 10.88 -8.61
N THR A 936 34.97 11.19 -8.54
CA THR A 936 34.03 10.42 -7.71
C THR A 936 33.89 8.97 -8.19
N ALA A 937 33.83 8.76 -9.51
CA ALA A 937 33.79 7.43 -10.10
C ALA A 937 35.07 6.65 -9.81
N ILE A 938 36.24 7.27 -9.96
CA ILE A 938 37.54 6.67 -9.62
C ILE A 938 37.54 6.22 -8.15
N GLY A 939 37.20 7.11 -7.22
CA GLY A 939 37.18 6.80 -5.79
C GLY A 939 36.21 5.65 -5.43
N ALA A 940 35.02 5.65 -6.04
CA ALA A 940 34.03 4.59 -5.83
C ALA A 940 34.51 3.23 -6.37
N VAL A 941 35.09 3.20 -7.57
CA VAL A 941 35.62 1.97 -8.19
C VAL A 941 36.80 1.43 -7.38
N VAL A 942 37.73 2.30 -6.98
CA VAL A 942 38.89 1.94 -6.15
C VAL A 942 38.43 1.32 -4.83
N ALA A 943 37.44 1.91 -4.14
CA ALA A 943 36.92 1.34 -2.90
C ALA A 943 36.34 -0.07 -3.08
N VAL A 944 35.61 -0.31 -4.18
CA VAL A 944 35.04 -1.62 -4.49
C VAL A 944 36.13 -2.66 -4.74
N VAL A 945 37.14 -2.31 -5.54
CA VAL A 945 38.27 -3.19 -5.84
C VAL A 945 39.09 -3.50 -4.58
N VAL A 946 39.42 -2.47 -3.79
CA VAL A 946 40.20 -2.63 -2.55
C VAL A 946 39.45 -3.46 -1.52
N SER A 947 38.13 -3.26 -1.35
CA SER A 947 37.32 -4.09 -0.45
C SER A 947 37.34 -5.57 -0.85
N ALA A 948 37.26 -5.86 -2.15
CA ALA A 948 37.19 -7.22 -2.67
C ALA A 948 38.54 -7.97 -2.59
N ILE A 949 39.66 -7.27 -2.74
CA ILE A 949 40.99 -7.88 -2.88
C ILE A 949 41.79 -7.80 -1.58
N VAL A 950 41.73 -6.69 -0.84
CA VAL A 950 42.58 -6.43 0.32
C VAL A 950 41.88 -6.86 1.60
N LEU A 951 42.26 -8.03 2.15
CA LEU A 951 41.80 -8.57 3.46
C LEU A 951 40.26 -8.68 3.62
N PRO A 952 39.54 -9.43 2.75
CA PRO A 952 38.07 -9.46 2.72
C PRO A 952 37.43 -9.91 4.04
N THR A 953 36.31 -9.27 4.40
CA THR A 953 35.54 -9.53 5.63
C THR A 953 34.34 -10.45 5.35
N ARG A 954 34.55 -11.78 5.38
CA ARG A 954 33.49 -12.80 5.19
C ARG A 954 32.58 -12.97 6.42
N THR A 955 31.95 -11.89 6.89
CA THR A 955 31.08 -11.88 8.08
C THR A 955 29.77 -12.65 7.85
N ARG A 956 29.21 -12.58 6.63
CA ARG A 956 27.93 -13.23 6.26
C ARG A 956 27.97 -14.76 6.41
N THR A 957 29.06 -15.41 6.01
CA THR A 957 29.20 -16.88 6.07
C THR A 957 29.19 -17.39 7.51
N ARG A 958 29.76 -16.63 8.46
CA ARG A 958 29.74 -17.00 9.89
C ARG A 958 28.36 -16.88 10.50
N VAL A 959 27.62 -15.83 10.15
CA VAL A 959 26.24 -15.62 10.61
C VAL A 959 25.31 -16.71 10.07
N LEU A 960 25.37 -17.01 8.76
CA LEU A 960 24.57 -18.09 8.16
C LEU A 960 24.87 -19.46 8.79
N LYS A 961 26.14 -19.75 9.09
CA LYS A 961 26.52 -20.99 9.80
C LYS A 961 25.97 -21.02 11.23
N GLY A 962 25.98 -19.89 11.93
CA GLY A 962 25.38 -19.77 13.26
C GLY A 962 23.86 -19.96 13.23
N MET A 963 23.17 -19.36 12.25
CA MET A 963 21.73 -19.54 12.03
C MET A 963 21.39 -21.00 11.73
N ALA A 964 22.17 -21.68 10.90
CA ALA A 964 21.98 -23.11 10.63
C ALA A 964 22.05 -23.94 11.93
N GLY A 965 22.99 -23.62 12.84
CA GLY A 965 23.07 -24.29 14.14
C GLY A 965 21.86 -24.04 15.06
N VAL A 966 21.23 -22.86 14.99
CA VAL A 966 19.96 -22.57 15.70
C VAL A 966 18.83 -23.42 15.11
N VAL A 967 18.71 -23.45 13.78
CA VAL A 967 17.70 -24.23 13.06
C VAL A 967 17.87 -25.73 13.33
N ASP A 968 19.09 -26.27 13.31
CA ASP A 968 19.37 -27.68 13.62
C ASP A 968 18.93 -28.05 15.06
N THR A 969 19.13 -27.13 16.01
CA THR A 969 18.72 -27.34 17.42
C THR A 969 17.20 -27.27 17.58
N ALA A 970 16.54 -26.37 16.86
CA ALA A 970 15.08 -26.28 16.83
C ALA A 970 14.44 -27.50 16.15
N ALA A 971 15.02 -27.99 15.04
CA ALA A 971 14.54 -29.18 14.35
C ALA A 971 14.59 -30.43 15.24
N ALA A 972 15.68 -30.60 16.01
CA ALA A 972 15.80 -31.68 16.98
C ALA A 972 14.74 -31.58 18.09
N LEU A 973 14.52 -30.38 18.64
CA LEU A 973 13.49 -30.13 19.64
C LEU A 973 12.07 -30.42 19.10
N SER A 974 11.77 -29.98 17.87
CA SER A 974 10.49 -30.21 17.21
C SER A 974 10.23 -31.70 17.03
N ASN A 975 11.24 -32.46 16.60
CA ASN A 975 11.16 -33.91 16.46
C ASN A 975 10.88 -34.60 17.81
N ASP A 976 11.52 -34.13 18.89
CA ASP A 976 11.25 -34.63 20.25
C ASP A 976 9.82 -34.32 20.69
N VAL A 977 9.28 -33.13 20.38
CA VAL A 977 7.87 -32.76 20.64
C VAL A 977 6.91 -33.67 19.87
N PHE A 978 7.11 -33.89 18.58
CA PHE A 978 6.26 -34.78 17.78
C PHE A 978 6.33 -36.23 18.24
N SER A 979 7.53 -36.72 18.59
CA SER A 979 7.70 -38.09 19.10
C SER A 979 6.92 -38.31 20.41
N ARG A 980 6.84 -37.28 21.28
CA ARG A 980 6.06 -37.33 22.52
C ARG A 980 4.55 -37.28 22.28
N VAL A 981 4.09 -36.46 21.33
CA VAL A 981 2.68 -36.42 20.91
C VAL A 981 2.23 -37.75 20.32
N LEU A 982 3.12 -38.42 19.57
CA LEU A 982 2.87 -39.72 18.94
C LEU A 982 3.06 -40.92 19.90
N GLY A 983 3.38 -40.67 21.17
CA GLY A 983 3.50 -41.71 22.21
C GLY A 983 4.80 -42.54 22.16
N ALA A 984 5.85 -42.05 21.49
CA ALA A 984 7.16 -42.71 21.47
C ALA A 984 7.95 -42.49 22.78
N PRO A 985 8.89 -43.39 23.14
CA PRO A 985 9.78 -43.19 24.29
C PRO A 985 10.64 -41.95 24.09
N THR A 986 10.52 -40.97 24.99
CA THR A 986 10.95 -39.59 24.77
C THR A 986 11.86 -39.04 25.88
N PRO A 987 12.63 -37.98 25.58
CA PRO A 987 13.45 -37.29 26.56
C PRO A 987 12.62 -36.65 27.69
N THR A 988 13.20 -36.61 28.88
CA THR A 988 12.59 -36.11 30.11
C THR A 988 12.26 -34.61 29.99
N ASP A 989 11.27 -34.09 30.72
CA ASP A 989 10.96 -32.65 30.82
C ASP A 989 12.20 -31.77 31.10
N GLN A 990 13.17 -32.28 31.84
CA GLN A 990 14.44 -31.60 32.10
C GLN A 990 15.34 -31.50 30.86
N GLU A 991 15.36 -32.51 30.00
CA GLU A 991 16.15 -32.55 28.77
C GLU A 991 15.58 -31.60 27.72
N LEU A 992 14.25 -31.59 27.56
CA LEU A 992 13.55 -30.61 26.72
C LEU A 992 13.76 -29.17 27.21
N SER A 993 13.72 -28.95 28.52
CA SER A 993 14.02 -27.63 29.10
C SER A 993 15.48 -27.21 28.92
N ARG A 994 16.43 -28.16 28.84
CA ARG A 994 17.84 -27.89 28.51
C ARG A 994 17.99 -27.52 27.04
N ALA A 995 17.31 -28.23 26.14
CA ALA A 995 17.33 -27.95 24.70
C ALA A 995 16.80 -26.54 24.37
N VAL A 996 15.72 -26.09 25.03
CA VAL A 996 15.21 -24.71 24.90
C VAL A 996 16.24 -23.67 25.37
N ARG A 997 16.95 -23.93 26.47
CA ARG A 997 18.03 -23.03 26.94
C ARG A 997 19.23 -23.03 26.01
N GLU A 998 19.58 -24.17 25.43
CA GLU A 998 20.64 -24.26 24.42
C GLU A 998 20.27 -23.49 23.15
N LEU A 999 19.02 -23.58 22.70
CA LEU A 999 18.49 -22.82 21.58
C LEU A 999 18.56 -21.31 21.84
N ASP A 1000 18.16 -20.85 23.03
CA ASP A 1000 18.27 -19.44 23.45
C ASP A 1000 19.72 -18.96 23.52
N ALA A 1001 20.64 -19.79 24.03
CA ALA A 1001 22.07 -19.47 24.07
C ALA A 1001 22.69 -19.34 22.66
N LYS A 1002 22.41 -20.29 21.76
CA LYS A 1002 22.88 -20.25 20.36
C LYS A 1002 22.32 -19.04 19.61
N LEU A 1003 21.04 -18.71 19.83
CA LEU A 1003 20.43 -17.51 19.24
C LEU A 1003 21.11 -16.23 19.74
N GLY A 1004 21.38 -16.12 21.05
CA GLY A 1004 22.10 -15.00 21.62
C GLY A 1004 23.54 -14.85 21.07
N ASP A 1005 24.19 -15.95 20.69
CA ASP A 1005 25.50 -15.90 20.04
C ASP A 1005 25.42 -15.48 18.56
N VAL A 1006 24.39 -15.93 17.83
CA VAL A 1006 24.11 -15.45 16.47
C VAL A 1006 23.83 -13.94 16.47
N GLU A 1007 23.04 -13.45 17.42
CA GLU A 1007 22.73 -12.02 17.57
C GLU A 1007 24.00 -11.18 17.78
N LYS A 1008 24.90 -11.62 18.67
CA LYS A 1008 26.20 -10.95 18.89
C LYS A 1008 27.06 -10.96 17.62
N LEU A 1009 27.05 -12.06 16.87
CA LEU A 1009 27.78 -12.19 15.60
C LEU A 1009 27.18 -11.31 14.49
N SER A 1010 25.87 -11.06 14.51
CA SER A 1010 25.17 -10.23 13.54
C SER A 1010 25.20 -8.73 13.83
N ARG A 1011 25.56 -8.29 15.05
CA ARG A 1011 25.65 -6.85 15.42
C ARG A 1011 26.34 -5.94 14.39
N PRO A 1012 27.46 -6.33 13.75
CA PRO A 1012 28.07 -5.52 12.69
C PRO A 1012 27.19 -5.39 11.43
N ILE A 1013 26.38 -6.39 11.12
CA ILE A 1013 25.47 -6.43 9.97
C ILE A 1013 24.15 -5.71 10.28
N GLN A 1014 23.68 -5.74 11.53
CA GLN A 1014 22.46 -5.03 11.98
C GLN A 1014 22.57 -3.52 11.81
N ARG A 1015 23.79 -2.97 11.85
CA ARG A 1015 24.06 -1.54 11.65
C ARG A 1015 24.22 -1.14 10.18
N ASN A 1016 24.07 -2.08 9.25
CA ASN A 1016 24.20 -1.82 7.81
C ASN A 1016 22.90 -1.24 7.23
N PRO A 1017 22.97 -0.29 6.29
CA PRO A 1017 21.81 0.10 5.49
C PRO A 1017 21.29 -1.11 4.72
N GLY A 1018 20.04 -1.49 4.99
CA GLY A 1018 19.43 -2.71 4.48
C GLY A 1018 19.20 -3.80 5.55
N SER A 1019 19.70 -3.64 6.77
CA SER A 1019 19.41 -4.56 7.89
C SER A 1019 17.91 -4.67 8.18
N LEU A 1020 17.19 -3.57 7.99
CA LEU A 1020 15.74 -3.43 8.15
C LEU A 1020 14.94 -3.78 6.88
N GLN A 1021 15.58 -4.22 5.79
CA GLN A 1021 14.84 -4.71 4.62
C GLN A 1021 14.20 -6.08 4.90
N ALA A 1022 13.26 -6.47 4.05
CA ALA A 1022 12.59 -7.78 4.13
C ALA A 1022 13.56 -8.98 4.09
N SER A 1023 14.65 -8.86 3.32
CA SER A 1023 15.75 -9.84 3.26
C SER A 1023 16.92 -9.51 4.20
N GLY A 1024 16.71 -8.53 5.06
CA GLY A 1024 17.69 -8.03 6.02
C GLY A 1024 17.87 -8.98 7.19
N ILE A 1025 18.99 -8.80 7.91
CA ILE A 1025 19.33 -9.63 9.08
C ILE A 1025 18.31 -9.51 10.22
N GLU A 1026 17.60 -8.38 10.34
CA GLU A 1026 16.59 -8.18 11.38
C GLU A 1026 15.35 -9.04 11.15
N ALA A 1027 14.91 -9.20 9.90
CA ALA A 1027 13.82 -10.10 9.56
C ALA A 1027 14.19 -11.57 9.86
N GLN A 1028 15.42 -11.95 9.53
CA GLN A 1028 15.96 -13.28 9.81
C GLN A 1028 16.03 -13.56 11.32
N LEU A 1029 16.53 -12.62 12.12
CA LEU A 1029 16.59 -12.73 13.58
C LEU A 1029 15.20 -12.78 14.20
N THR A 1030 14.26 -11.97 13.70
CA THR A 1030 12.86 -11.97 14.16
C THR A 1030 12.22 -13.34 13.95
N CYS A 1031 12.45 -13.99 12.81
CA CYS A 1031 11.97 -15.34 12.55
C CYS A 1031 12.59 -16.36 13.54
N LEU A 1032 13.89 -16.24 13.85
CA LEU A 1032 14.54 -17.13 14.83
C LEU A 1032 14.03 -16.90 16.26
N TRP A 1033 13.72 -15.65 16.64
CA TRP A 1033 13.08 -15.34 17.92
C TRP A 1033 11.67 -15.91 18.03
N ALA A 1034 10.89 -15.80 16.95
CA ALA A 1034 9.55 -16.37 16.86
C ALA A 1034 9.60 -17.91 16.92
N LEU A 1035 10.55 -18.54 16.21
CA LEU A 1035 10.80 -19.98 16.27
C LEU A 1035 11.03 -20.45 17.72
N LEU A 1036 11.89 -19.75 18.47
CA LEU A 1036 12.14 -20.06 19.88
C LEU A 1036 10.91 -19.82 20.79
N ASP A 1037 10.10 -18.80 20.52
CA ASP A 1037 8.85 -18.58 21.28
C ASP A 1037 7.82 -19.69 21.04
N TYR A 1038 7.60 -20.07 19.78
CA TYR A 1038 6.64 -21.12 19.41
C TYR A 1038 7.07 -22.50 19.91
N GLU A 1039 8.36 -22.86 19.81
CA GLU A 1039 8.89 -24.09 20.40
C GLU A 1039 8.75 -24.10 21.94
N GLY A 1040 9.04 -22.96 22.59
CA GLY A 1040 8.82 -22.80 24.02
C GLY A 1040 7.34 -22.90 24.43
N HIS A 1041 6.43 -22.38 23.60
CA HIS A 1041 4.98 -22.47 23.83
C HIS A 1041 4.44 -23.88 23.62
N ALA A 1042 4.85 -24.54 22.52
CA ALA A 1042 4.51 -25.92 22.23
C ALA A 1042 4.93 -26.85 23.37
N MET A 1043 6.14 -26.64 23.93
CA MET A 1043 6.61 -27.40 25.10
C MET A 1043 5.76 -27.16 26.36
N ARG A 1044 5.33 -25.92 26.62
CA ARG A 1044 4.44 -25.63 27.77
C ARG A 1044 3.07 -26.30 27.62
N LEU A 1045 2.55 -26.34 26.40
CA LEU A 1045 1.27 -26.99 26.08
C LEU A 1045 1.38 -28.53 26.13
N LEU A 1046 2.50 -29.09 25.67
CA LEU A 1046 2.78 -30.52 25.70
C LEU A 1046 2.69 -31.12 27.11
N ARG A 1047 3.08 -30.35 28.15
CA ARG A 1047 2.94 -30.78 29.56
C ARG A 1047 1.50 -31.04 29.99
N ARG A 1048 0.53 -30.43 29.30
CA ARG A 1048 -0.91 -30.56 29.58
C ARG A 1048 -1.61 -31.45 28.55
N PHE A 1049 -0.90 -31.87 27.50
CA PHE A 1049 -1.45 -32.61 26.38
C PHE A 1049 -1.42 -34.11 26.66
N ALA A 1050 -2.59 -34.73 26.71
CA ALA A 1050 -2.75 -36.17 26.69
C ALA A 1050 -3.10 -36.58 25.25
N GLY A 1051 -2.20 -37.27 24.56
CA GLY A 1051 -2.41 -37.65 23.16
C GLY A 1051 -3.58 -38.62 23.02
N ASP A 1052 -4.50 -38.31 22.09
CA ASP A 1052 -5.56 -39.23 21.68
C ASP A 1052 -5.16 -39.96 20.38
N SER A 1053 -5.54 -41.24 20.29
CA SER A 1053 -5.22 -42.14 19.19
C SER A 1053 -5.89 -41.78 17.86
N SER A 1054 -7.02 -41.07 17.92
CA SER A 1054 -7.84 -40.64 16.77
C SER A 1054 -7.11 -39.65 15.85
N SER A 1055 -6.25 -38.77 16.41
CA SER A 1055 -5.52 -37.73 15.67
C SER A 1055 -4.10 -38.15 15.23
N ALA A 1056 -3.67 -39.38 15.50
CA ALA A 1056 -2.27 -39.80 15.29
C ALA A 1056 -1.81 -39.72 13.82
N ALA A 1057 -2.71 -39.90 12.85
CA ALA A 1057 -2.39 -39.75 11.42
C ALA A 1057 -2.10 -38.29 11.05
N ARG A 1058 -2.92 -37.36 11.54
CA ARG A 1058 -2.77 -35.92 11.33
C ARG A 1058 -1.47 -35.38 11.94
N TRP A 1059 -1.12 -35.85 13.14
CA TRP A 1059 0.15 -35.51 13.79
C TRP A 1059 1.37 -36.06 13.02
N ARG A 1060 1.26 -37.24 12.39
CA ARG A 1060 2.30 -37.78 11.50
C ARG A 1060 2.49 -36.91 10.26
N ASP A 1061 1.42 -36.52 9.59
CA ASP A 1061 1.51 -35.65 8.40
C ASP A 1061 2.14 -34.29 8.73
N LEU A 1062 1.75 -33.69 9.87
CA LEU A 1062 2.34 -32.45 10.37
C LEU A 1062 3.83 -32.62 10.69
N SER A 1063 4.23 -33.76 11.29
CA SER A 1063 5.64 -34.02 11.61
C SER A 1063 6.51 -34.11 10.36
N VAL A 1064 6.04 -34.80 9.31
CA VAL A 1064 6.76 -34.95 8.03
C VAL A 1064 6.90 -33.59 7.34
N ALA A 1065 5.79 -32.86 7.20
CA ALA A 1065 5.81 -31.53 6.58
C ALA A 1065 6.70 -30.54 7.33
N THR A 1066 6.71 -30.58 8.66
CA THR A 1066 7.56 -29.72 9.49
C THR A 1066 9.04 -30.09 9.32
N SER A 1067 9.36 -31.37 9.30
CA SER A 1067 10.71 -31.88 9.05
C SER A 1067 11.23 -31.44 7.68
N GLU A 1068 10.44 -31.61 6.61
CA GLU A 1068 10.82 -31.18 5.26
C GLU A 1068 11.02 -29.65 5.18
N ASN A 1069 10.22 -28.85 5.88
CA ASN A 1069 10.41 -27.39 5.93
C ASN A 1069 11.70 -26.99 6.68
N PHE A 1070 12.08 -27.70 7.74
CA PHE A 1070 13.38 -27.51 8.40
C PHE A 1070 14.55 -27.84 7.46
N GLU A 1071 14.46 -28.93 6.70
CA GLU A 1071 15.45 -29.30 5.69
C GLU A 1071 15.57 -28.25 4.58
N ALA A 1072 14.44 -27.69 4.13
CA ALA A 1072 14.43 -26.63 3.13
C ALA A 1072 15.17 -25.37 3.61
N VAL A 1073 14.94 -24.94 4.85
CA VAL A 1073 15.67 -23.81 5.46
C VAL A 1073 17.17 -24.13 5.58
N ARG A 1074 17.52 -25.36 5.97
CA ARG A 1074 18.91 -25.82 6.08
C ARG A 1074 19.64 -25.82 4.72
N ALA A 1075 18.96 -26.25 3.66
CA ALA A 1075 19.48 -26.22 2.30
C ALA A 1075 19.82 -24.78 1.88
N VAL A 1076 18.89 -23.85 2.09
CA VAL A 1076 19.08 -22.44 1.75
C VAL A 1076 20.19 -21.78 2.57
N LEU A 1077 20.27 -22.04 3.89
CA LEU A 1077 21.32 -21.51 4.76
C LEU A 1077 22.72 -22.03 4.39
N SER A 1078 22.81 -23.23 3.81
CA SER A 1078 24.06 -23.80 3.29
C SER A 1078 24.39 -23.38 1.85
N GLY A 1079 23.51 -22.62 1.19
CA GLY A 1079 23.70 -22.13 -0.18
C GLY A 1079 23.26 -23.11 -1.28
N SER A 1080 22.46 -24.12 -0.94
CA SER A 1080 21.86 -25.09 -1.86
C SER A 1080 20.37 -24.80 -2.09
N LEU A 1081 19.81 -25.34 -3.17
CA LEU A 1081 18.37 -25.19 -3.46
C LEU A 1081 17.57 -26.21 -2.63
N PRO A 1082 16.44 -25.80 -2.02
CA PRO A 1082 15.57 -26.71 -1.29
C PRO A 1082 14.91 -27.72 -2.24
N GLN A 1083 14.72 -28.97 -1.78
CA GLN A 1083 14.12 -30.03 -2.60
C GLN A 1083 12.59 -30.01 -2.58
N ARG A 1084 12.01 -29.79 -1.41
CA ARG A 1084 10.56 -29.72 -1.17
C ARG A 1084 10.26 -28.64 -0.16
N VAL A 1085 9.09 -28.02 -0.30
CA VAL A 1085 8.56 -27.03 0.63
C VAL A 1085 7.08 -27.31 0.79
N HIS A 1086 6.64 -27.44 2.04
CA HIS A 1086 5.25 -27.70 2.38
C HIS A 1086 4.59 -26.42 2.90
N VAL A 1087 3.70 -25.85 2.09
CA VAL A 1087 2.71 -24.89 2.59
C VAL A 1087 1.58 -25.70 3.20
N LEU A 1088 1.60 -25.84 4.53
CA LEU A 1088 0.55 -26.55 5.25
C LEU A 1088 -0.78 -25.79 5.10
N PRO A 1089 -1.86 -26.45 4.64
CA PRO A 1089 -3.19 -25.86 4.74
C PRO A 1089 -3.58 -25.71 6.21
N GLU A 1090 -4.16 -24.58 6.58
CA GLU A 1090 -4.82 -24.43 7.89
C GLU A 1090 -5.87 -25.53 8.03
N VAL A 1091 -5.78 -26.28 9.12
CA VAL A 1091 -6.58 -27.49 9.25
C VAL A 1091 -8.05 -27.12 9.41
N GLY A 1092 -8.93 -27.81 8.68
CA GLY A 1092 -10.37 -27.68 8.87
C GLY A 1092 -10.73 -27.91 10.34
N GLU A 1093 -11.74 -27.17 10.81
CA GLU A 1093 -12.34 -27.40 12.12
C GLU A 1093 -12.77 -28.86 12.20
N ASP A 1094 -12.02 -29.66 12.96
CA ASP A 1094 -12.52 -30.94 13.43
C ASP A 1094 -13.35 -30.65 14.67
N PRO A 1095 -14.68 -30.80 14.61
CA PRO A 1095 -15.56 -30.57 15.75
C PRO A 1095 -15.23 -31.49 16.94
N SER A 1096 -14.47 -32.57 16.73
CA SER A 1096 -14.04 -33.49 17.79
C SER A 1096 -12.71 -33.12 18.47
N ALA A 1097 -11.91 -32.21 17.89
CA ALA A 1097 -10.63 -31.81 18.47
C ALA A 1097 -10.80 -30.92 19.71
N THR A 1098 -10.08 -31.26 20.79
CA THR A 1098 -10.09 -30.47 22.04
C THR A 1098 -9.47 -29.07 21.85
N GLU A 1099 -9.85 -28.10 22.68
CA GLU A 1099 -9.31 -26.72 22.60
C GLU A 1099 -7.78 -26.69 22.76
N LEU A 1100 -7.23 -27.57 23.60
CA LEU A 1100 -5.80 -27.74 23.80
C LEU A 1100 -5.11 -28.26 22.52
N GLU A 1101 -5.72 -29.22 21.85
CA GLU A 1101 -5.24 -29.78 20.58
C GLU A 1101 -5.27 -28.75 19.45
N ARG A 1102 -6.37 -27.99 19.33
CA ARG A 1102 -6.49 -26.87 18.38
C ARG A 1102 -5.38 -25.85 18.60
N THR A 1103 -5.15 -25.47 19.85
CA THR A 1103 -4.08 -24.53 20.23
C THR A 1103 -2.70 -25.07 19.86
N MET A 1104 -2.45 -26.36 20.07
CA MET A 1104 -1.16 -26.99 19.75
C MET A 1104 -0.92 -27.08 18.25
N ILE A 1105 -1.94 -27.43 17.47
CA ILE A 1105 -1.87 -27.45 15.99
C ILE A 1105 -1.60 -26.04 15.44
N LEU A 1106 -2.23 -25.01 16.01
CA LEU A 1106 -1.95 -23.61 15.65
C LEU A 1106 -0.48 -23.23 15.91
N GLN A 1107 0.13 -23.70 17.00
CA GLN A 1107 1.57 -23.46 17.23
C GLN A 1107 2.45 -24.11 16.16
N VAL A 1108 2.14 -25.35 15.76
CA VAL A 1108 2.87 -26.05 14.68
C VAL A 1108 2.70 -25.35 13.33
N LEU A 1109 1.49 -24.85 13.02
CA LEU A 1109 1.25 -24.07 11.81
C LEU A 1109 2.05 -22.77 11.80
N ARG A 1110 2.08 -22.03 12.93
CA ARG A 1110 2.90 -20.81 13.06
C ARG A 1110 4.39 -21.08 12.96
N LEU A 1111 4.86 -22.20 13.51
CA LEU A 1111 6.24 -22.64 13.36
C LEU A 1111 6.59 -22.86 11.89
N ASN A 1112 5.74 -23.57 11.14
CA ASN A 1112 5.94 -23.77 9.70
C ASN A 1112 5.88 -22.47 8.90
N GLN A 1113 4.93 -21.58 9.19
CA GLN A 1113 4.86 -20.25 8.57
C GLN A 1113 6.14 -19.43 8.85
N THR A 1114 6.69 -19.56 10.06
CA THR A 1114 7.96 -18.90 10.45
C THR A 1114 9.15 -19.48 9.68
N LEU A 1115 9.19 -20.80 9.46
CA LEU A 1115 10.23 -21.44 8.63
C LEU A 1115 10.15 -20.97 7.18
N LEU A 1116 8.96 -20.86 6.60
CA LEU A 1116 8.76 -20.33 5.25
C LEU A 1116 9.15 -18.84 5.16
N ALA A 1117 8.80 -18.05 6.17
CA ALA A 1117 9.21 -16.64 6.25
C ALA A 1117 10.73 -16.49 6.38
N LEU A 1118 11.38 -17.35 7.18
CA LEU A 1118 12.85 -17.39 7.29
C LEU A 1118 13.50 -17.80 5.96
N LEU A 1119 12.93 -18.78 5.27
CA LEU A 1119 13.41 -19.23 3.96
C LEU A 1119 13.39 -18.09 2.94
N ASP A 1120 12.28 -17.35 2.86
CA ASP A 1120 12.13 -16.20 1.96
C ASP A 1120 12.98 -14.99 2.39
N ALA A 1121 13.19 -14.80 3.71
CA ALA A 1121 14.09 -13.77 4.23
C ALA A 1121 15.57 -14.04 3.90
N VAL A 1122 15.98 -15.32 3.74
CA VAL A 1122 17.35 -15.70 3.35
C VAL A 1122 17.49 -15.75 1.82
N ALA A 1123 16.50 -16.31 1.11
CA ALA A 1123 16.46 -16.44 -0.34
C ALA A 1123 15.08 -15.99 -0.90
N PRO A 1124 14.90 -14.68 -1.17
CA PRO A 1124 13.62 -14.13 -1.59
C PRO A 1124 13.08 -14.75 -2.90
N GLY A 1125 11.79 -15.06 -2.93
CA GLY A 1125 11.09 -15.64 -4.08
C GLY A 1125 11.16 -17.17 -4.18
N THR A 1126 11.85 -17.84 -3.26
CA THR A 1126 12.00 -19.30 -3.28
C THR A 1126 10.68 -20.00 -2.95
N VAL A 1127 9.93 -19.50 -1.95
CA VAL A 1127 8.61 -20.06 -1.60
C VAL A 1127 7.65 -19.90 -2.77
N ALA A 1128 7.58 -18.71 -3.38
CA ALA A 1128 6.67 -18.41 -4.48
C ALA A 1128 6.98 -19.23 -5.75
N SER A 1129 8.25 -19.48 -6.06
CA SER A 1129 8.65 -20.29 -7.22
C SER A 1129 8.33 -21.77 -7.03
N MET A 1130 8.60 -22.33 -5.85
CA MET A 1130 8.34 -23.75 -5.58
C MET A 1130 6.86 -24.08 -5.38
N THR A 1131 6.05 -23.13 -4.90
CA THR A 1131 4.61 -23.30 -4.71
C THR A 1131 3.81 -23.12 -6.00
N ASN A 1132 4.22 -22.20 -6.88
CA ASN A 1132 3.60 -22.02 -8.20
C ASN A 1132 4.07 -23.04 -9.24
N GLY A 1133 5.14 -23.80 -8.95
CA GLY A 1133 5.73 -24.82 -9.85
C GLY A 1133 4.89 -26.09 -10.09
N ARG A 1134 3.63 -26.16 -9.62
CA ARG A 1134 2.71 -27.27 -9.91
C ARG A 1134 1.95 -27.14 -11.25
N ASP A 1135 2.53 -26.45 -12.23
CA ASP A 1135 2.09 -26.55 -13.63
C ASP A 1135 3.28 -26.39 -14.61
N PRO A 1136 4.12 -27.43 -14.79
CA PRO A 1136 5.28 -27.39 -15.69
C PRO A 1136 4.91 -27.34 -17.19
N ALA A 1137 3.64 -27.13 -17.55
CA ALA A 1137 3.16 -27.10 -18.94
C ALA A 1137 2.93 -25.69 -19.53
N ARG A 1138 3.05 -24.59 -18.77
CA ARG A 1138 2.69 -23.24 -19.29
C ARG A 1138 3.77 -22.16 -19.30
N GLN A 1139 4.98 -22.43 -18.78
CA GLN A 1139 6.07 -21.43 -18.77
C GLN A 1139 7.15 -21.64 -19.85
N SER A 1140 7.18 -22.77 -20.56
CA SER A 1140 8.14 -22.98 -21.66
C SER A 1140 7.76 -22.33 -23.00
N GLY A 1141 6.61 -21.63 -23.08
CA GLY A 1141 6.09 -21.09 -24.34
C GLY A 1141 6.22 -19.59 -24.57
N ARG A 1142 6.78 -18.80 -23.64
CA ARG A 1142 6.81 -17.32 -23.80
C ARG A 1142 8.17 -16.63 -23.68
N ASP A 1143 9.23 -17.30 -23.21
CA ASP A 1143 10.55 -16.66 -23.06
C ASP A 1143 11.61 -17.15 -24.08
N ALA A 1144 11.22 -17.93 -25.09
CA ALA A 1144 12.14 -18.47 -26.11
C ALA A 1144 11.94 -17.87 -27.53
N GLY A 1145 11.33 -16.69 -27.66
CA GLY A 1145 10.97 -16.10 -28.95
C GLY A 1145 11.32 -14.63 -29.11
N GLY A 1146 12.54 -14.21 -28.72
CA GLY A 1146 12.92 -12.80 -28.80
C GLY A 1146 14.38 -12.47 -28.50
N ALA A 1147 15.33 -13.29 -28.93
CA ALA A 1147 16.75 -12.95 -28.91
C ALA A 1147 17.53 -13.79 -29.94
N ASP A 1148 17.19 -13.66 -31.22
CA ASP A 1148 18.11 -13.95 -32.32
C ASP A 1148 17.53 -13.40 -33.64
N ALA A 1149 17.87 -12.14 -33.95
CA ALA A 1149 18.09 -11.64 -35.31
C ALA A 1149 18.38 -10.12 -35.31
N ARG A 1150 19.50 -9.78 -35.96
CA ARG A 1150 20.03 -8.44 -36.36
C ARG A 1150 20.95 -7.82 -35.31
N ALA A 1151 22.27 -7.88 -35.50
CA ALA A 1151 23.08 -7.11 -36.48
C ALA A 1151 23.01 -5.61 -36.20
#